data_AF-A0A848LHP1-F1
#
_entry.id   AF-A0A848LHP1-F1
#
_cell.length_a   1.000
_cell.length_b   1.000
_cell.length_c   1.000
_cell.angle_alpha   90.00
_cell.angle_beta   90.00
_cell.angle_gamma   90.00
#
_symmetry.space_group_name_H-M   'P 1'
#
loop_
_entity.id
_entity.type
_entity.pdbx_description
1 polymer ?
#
loop_
_entity_poly.entity_id
_entity_poly.type
_entity_poly.pdbx_seq_one_letter_code
_entity_poly.pdbx_strand_id
1 'polypeptide(L)'
;MTRAFRGLFLVGVLLGLAGCETRGASEDERKEDTRGALPLDLKVEAVTLAPRVVPGGALAVTVTATNTGTTPWEPGNTRLTFRGDAAWSSGTLTLGARTRPGQRATFTGQAVAPRRVGLFPLKWTATFQGTDFGPPLSGDSEVTCGDGVFCNGDERWVNGQCVAGSDPCDDGAECTVDVCDEEAGLCDHVLGGPDCNACFAKNCHSNCRGAVCGDDGCGRSCGSCAPGEACISGACTVASQPGTCSQPLPLLAPGEPLLGDHVLTGDTTGGLNEVVPTCNATSAAREVIYAFTVTEPVGMDARSSGFDTVLHLRKEDCGASAATVGCSDDAAPPGDYGSRVATMLMPGKYYLVVDGFDGAAFGAYTLNIRFAAGCVPQCDGRFCGGTDGCGGTCGTCPEGEMCNTSGRCVSSPCRPDCHGRKCGDDGCGGTCGTCEDGQLCVVETGACKTFPTCDHARPVCATPCSSNEFCGTDCQCHRRREPMADLVVDRARLQNEIRFDTMNISPDSCAIAEACVRGTGLRRLLRFSVEAVNQGQATLTVPQAKTRPDLFQFSPCHGHYHFNGFASYALLDMEGRVILPGQKLAYCMEDTIQARVGPNVACTKKYDCENQGIQAGWSDLYGNALDCQWLDITGIPSGRYQLQVSVNPVRTFEEISFDNNVTTVPVDIP
;
A
#
# COMPACT_ATOMS: atom_id res chain seq x y z
N MET A 1 40.01 20.99 -47.29
CA MET A 1 40.38 22.37 -46.91
C MET A 1 40.33 22.41 -45.37
N THR A 2 41.46 22.50 -44.63
CA THR A 2 42.11 23.75 -44.15
C THR A 2 41.11 24.71 -43.48
N ARG A 3 41.17 25.09 -42.18
CA ARG A 3 42.17 25.01 -41.07
C ARG A 3 41.38 25.02 -39.70
N ALA A 4 41.90 24.93 -38.46
CA ALA A 4 43.07 24.32 -37.75
C ALA A 4 43.00 24.84 -36.25
N PHE A 5 43.78 24.49 -35.20
CA PHE A 5 44.94 23.59 -34.96
C PHE A 5 45.23 23.39 -33.43
N ARG A 6 45.35 22.14 -32.93
CA ARG A 6 46.10 21.70 -31.68
C ARG A 6 45.66 22.28 -30.30
N GLY A 7 45.97 21.67 -29.14
CA GLY A 7 46.64 20.41 -28.74
C GLY A 7 47.35 20.57 -27.38
N LEU A 8 47.01 19.86 -26.29
CA LEU A 8 47.42 18.50 -25.84
C LEU A 8 48.87 18.31 -25.31
N PHE A 9 49.00 17.98 -24.00
CA PHE A 9 50.07 17.19 -23.32
C PHE A 9 51.51 17.82 -23.28
N LEU A 10 52.55 17.34 -22.55
CA LEU A 10 52.81 16.03 -21.91
C LEU A 10 53.79 16.08 -20.69
N VAL A 11 53.54 15.21 -19.69
CA VAL A 11 54.38 14.56 -18.63
C VAL A 11 55.93 14.82 -18.53
N GLY A 12 56.48 14.90 -17.31
CA GLY A 12 57.68 14.08 -16.95
C GLY A 12 58.69 14.47 -15.83
N VAL A 13 59.16 13.41 -15.12
CA VAL A 13 60.53 13.16 -14.56
C VAL A 13 60.88 13.60 -13.10
N LEU A 14 61.72 12.78 -12.43
CA LEU A 14 62.25 12.87 -11.06
C LEU A 14 63.72 13.37 -11.03
N LEU A 15 64.21 13.90 -9.89
CA LEU A 15 65.41 13.43 -9.12
C LEU A 15 66.08 14.52 -8.23
N GLY A 16 66.52 14.12 -7.02
CA GLY A 16 67.92 14.35 -6.59
C GLY A 16 68.33 15.54 -5.70
N LEU A 17 68.51 15.27 -4.40
CA LEU A 17 69.66 15.66 -3.53
C LEU A 17 69.92 17.12 -3.08
N ALA A 18 70.13 17.22 -1.75
CA ALA A 18 71.18 17.99 -1.03
C ALA A 18 71.20 19.54 -1.03
N GLY A 19 70.56 20.12 -0.01
CA GLY A 19 71.26 20.81 1.10
C GLY A 19 71.95 22.17 0.89
N CYS A 20 71.46 23.20 1.59
CA CYS A 20 72.25 24.37 2.01
C CYS A 20 71.69 24.95 3.32
N GLU A 21 72.55 25.41 4.22
CA GLU A 21 72.15 26.09 5.47
C GLU A 21 72.06 27.61 5.29
N THR A 22 70.96 28.22 5.75
CA THR A 22 70.90 29.67 6.00
C THR A 22 70.18 29.96 7.31
N ARG A 23 70.74 30.82 8.16
CA ARG A 23 70.19 31.14 9.49
C ARG A 23 69.10 32.20 9.43
N GLY A 24 68.00 31.93 10.13
CA GLY A 24 67.39 32.89 11.06
C GLY A 24 66.51 34.02 10.50
N ALA A 25 65.21 33.76 10.48
CA ALA A 25 64.20 34.75 10.85
C ALA A 25 63.19 34.05 11.79
N SER A 26 62.70 34.74 12.81
CA SER A 26 61.69 34.20 13.73
C SER A 26 60.29 34.57 13.24
N GLU A 27 59.50 33.60 12.82
CA GLU A 27 58.07 33.77 12.64
C GLU A 27 57.29 33.18 13.83
N ASP A 28 56.16 33.80 14.13
CA ASP A 28 55.39 33.65 15.36
C ASP A 28 54.62 32.32 15.37
N GLU A 29 55.17 31.27 16.01
CA GLU A 29 54.41 30.05 16.38
C GLU A 29 53.30 30.44 17.38
N ARG A 30 52.18 30.92 16.83
CA ARG A 30 50.92 31.11 17.52
C ARG A 30 50.33 29.74 17.83
N LYS A 31 50.89 29.08 18.85
CA LYS A 31 50.39 27.81 19.38
C LYS A 31 48.97 28.02 19.84
N GLU A 32 48.04 27.53 19.03
CA GLU A 32 46.65 27.42 19.42
C GLU A 32 46.58 26.47 20.61
N ASP A 33 46.06 26.98 21.72
CA ASP A 33 46.19 26.39 23.05
C ASP A 33 45.20 25.25 23.21
N THR A 34 45.56 24.07 22.71
CA THR A 34 44.78 22.82 22.82
C THR A 34 44.81 22.26 24.25
N ARG A 35 44.41 23.08 25.23
CA ARG A 35 44.30 22.74 26.65
C ARG A 35 43.09 21.84 26.91
N GLY A 36 43.22 20.58 26.52
CA GLY A 36 42.46 19.45 27.06
C GLY A 36 40.94 19.49 26.83
N ALA A 37 40.50 19.14 25.62
CA ALA A 37 39.15 18.62 25.46
C ALA A 37 38.99 17.37 26.35
N LEU A 38 38.05 17.40 27.29
CA LEU A 38 37.76 16.27 28.18
C LEU A 38 37.22 15.10 27.36
N PRO A 39 37.78 13.88 27.44
CA PRO A 39 37.24 12.73 26.71
C PRO A 39 35.92 12.31 27.34
N LEU A 40 34.84 12.83 26.77
CA LEU A 40 33.44 12.65 27.15
C LEU A 40 32.73 11.93 26.01
N ASP A 41 32.27 10.72 26.27
CA ASP A 41 31.52 9.90 25.31
C ASP A 41 30.54 9.00 26.06
N LEU A 42 29.43 8.65 25.41
CA LEU A 42 28.38 7.81 25.98
C LEU A 42 27.86 6.78 24.98
N LYS A 43 27.62 5.56 25.47
CA LYS A 43 26.80 4.58 24.76
C LYS A 43 25.42 4.51 25.40
N VAL A 44 24.38 4.92 24.68
CA VAL A 44 22.98 4.71 25.09
C VAL A 44 22.69 3.21 25.18
N GLU A 45 21.97 2.80 26.21
CA GLU A 45 21.52 1.41 26.41
C GLU A 45 20.00 1.29 26.28
N ALA A 46 19.25 2.23 26.87
CA ALA A 46 17.80 2.33 26.69
C ALA A 46 17.31 3.77 26.92
N VAL A 47 16.23 4.12 26.23
CA VAL A 47 15.34 5.24 26.55
C VAL A 47 13.99 4.63 26.96
N THR A 48 13.40 5.09 28.06
CA THR A 48 12.19 4.51 28.63
C THR A 48 11.24 5.61 29.06
N LEU A 49 10.07 5.64 28.42
CA LEU A 49 8.98 6.58 28.61
C LEU A 49 7.66 5.89 28.20
N ALA A 50 6.51 6.44 28.60
CA ALA A 50 5.22 5.89 28.20
C ALA A 50 4.90 6.24 26.72
N PRO A 51 4.25 5.32 25.95
CA PRO A 51 3.91 5.58 24.55
C PRO A 51 2.87 6.69 24.39
N ARG A 52 2.05 6.95 25.41
CA ARG A 52 1.03 8.01 25.45
C ARG A 52 1.16 8.89 26.70
N VAL A 53 0.66 10.12 26.62
CA VAL A 53 0.41 11.00 27.76
C VAL A 53 -0.75 11.96 27.47
N VAL A 54 -1.63 12.17 28.46
CA VAL A 54 -2.75 13.12 28.33
C VAL A 54 -2.28 14.56 28.09
N PRO A 55 -3.02 15.41 27.34
CA PRO A 55 -2.57 16.76 27.01
C PRO A 55 -2.41 17.65 28.25
N GLY A 56 -1.21 18.19 28.46
CA GLY A 56 -0.84 18.88 29.71
C GLY A 56 -0.38 17.96 30.86
N GLY A 57 -0.32 16.65 30.66
CA GLY A 57 0.17 15.65 31.61
C GLY A 57 1.70 15.62 31.74
N ALA A 58 2.20 14.91 32.76
CA ALA A 58 3.63 14.79 33.03
C ALA A 58 4.16 13.40 32.65
N LEU A 59 4.82 13.31 31.49
CA LEU A 59 5.51 12.10 31.03
C LEU A 59 6.78 11.88 31.85
N ALA A 60 6.89 10.75 32.54
CA ALA A 60 8.13 10.33 33.18
C ALA A 60 9.10 9.76 32.14
N VAL A 61 10.38 10.17 32.19
CA VAL A 61 11.41 9.71 31.26
C VAL A 61 12.64 9.24 32.02
N THR A 62 13.12 8.04 31.68
CA THR A 62 14.36 7.45 32.16
C THR A 62 15.26 7.09 30.99
N VAL A 63 16.56 7.33 31.11
CA VAL A 63 17.57 6.90 30.13
C VAL A 63 18.71 6.20 30.85
N THR A 64 19.10 5.02 30.36
CA THR A 64 20.33 4.34 30.79
C THR A 64 21.40 4.43 29.71
N ALA A 65 22.62 4.74 30.12
CA ALA A 65 23.76 4.88 29.22
C ALA A 65 25.08 4.52 29.94
N THR A 66 26.02 3.90 29.24
CA THR A 66 27.37 3.65 29.74
C THR A 66 28.27 4.85 29.47
N ASN A 67 29.08 5.28 30.45
CA ASN A 67 30.17 6.24 30.23
C ASN A 67 31.32 5.55 29.49
N THR A 68 31.46 5.82 28.20
CA THR A 68 32.52 5.29 27.33
C THR A 68 33.73 6.22 27.22
N GLY A 69 33.61 7.47 27.68
CA GLY A 69 34.72 8.40 27.85
C GLY A 69 35.64 8.09 29.04
N THR A 70 36.67 8.92 29.25
CA THR A 70 37.60 8.80 30.39
C THR A 70 37.30 9.76 31.53
N THR A 71 36.37 10.71 31.33
CA THR A 71 35.98 11.71 32.33
C THR A 71 34.81 11.19 33.18
N PRO A 72 34.93 11.12 34.53
CA PRO A 72 33.79 10.78 35.39
C PRO A 72 32.66 11.81 35.28
N TRP A 73 31.43 11.33 35.30
CA TRP A 73 30.24 12.17 35.33
C TRP A 73 29.80 12.41 36.77
N GLU A 74 29.52 13.66 37.11
CA GLU A 74 29.04 14.08 38.43
C GLU A 74 27.61 14.65 38.29
N PRO A 75 26.67 14.32 39.19
CA PRO A 75 25.36 14.97 39.25
C PRO A 75 25.46 16.49 39.25
N GLY A 76 24.59 17.16 38.50
CA GLY A 76 24.60 18.61 38.31
C GLY A 76 25.57 19.09 37.22
N ASN A 77 26.78 18.53 37.13
CA ASN A 77 27.70 18.79 36.01
C ASN A 77 27.23 18.07 34.73
N THR A 78 26.70 16.85 34.84
CA THR A 78 26.24 16.04 33.71
C THR A 78 24.72 15.88 33.72
N ARG A 79 24.08 16.04 32.56
CA ARG A 79 22.61 15.97 32.35
C ARG A 79 22.27 15.65 30.89
N LEU A 80 21.07 15.16 30.62
CA LEU A 80 20.51 15.10 29.26
C LEU A 80 19.59 16.31 29.07
N THR A 81 20.05 17.30 28.30
CA THR A 81 19.30 18.54 28.07
C THR A 81 18.34 18.35 26.92
N PHE A 82 17.08 18.79 27.08
CA PHE A 82 16.05 18.64 26.06
C PHE A 82 16.39 19.42 24.76
N ARG A 83 15.97 18.83 23.65
CA ARG A 83 16.15 19.28 22.25
C ARG A 83 14.93 18.93 21.37
N GLY A 84 13.83 18.45 21.96
CA GLY A 84 12.60 18.10 21.26
C GLY A 84 11.72 19.32 20.94
N ASP A 85 10.47 19.06 20.56
CA ASP A 85 9.49 20.09 20.20
C ASP A 85 9.27 21.10 21.36
N ALA A 86 9.35 22.40 21.06
CA ALA A 86 9.24 23.48 22.03
C ALA A 86 7.84 23.63 22.67
N ALA A 87 6.84 22.89 22.17
CA ALA A 87 5.53 22.77 22.80
C ALA A 87 5.58 22.01 24.15
N TRP A 88 6.61 21.19 24.39
CA TRP A 88 6.83 20.52 25.68
C TRP A 88 7.50 21.45 26.68
N SER A 89 6.99 21.48 27.92
CA SER A 89 7.60 22.25 29.00
C SER A 89 8.49 21.39 29.89
N SER A 90 9.69 21.90 30.20
CA SER A 90 10.73 21.31 31.06
C SER A 90 10.99 19.80 30.86
N GLY A 91 11.90 19.43 29.94
CA GLY A 91 12.26 18.03 29.66
C GLY A 91 13.69 17.60 30.01
N THR A 92 14.43 18.32 30.86
CA THR A 92 15.85 18.01 31.14
C THR A 92 16.00 16.90 32.19
N LEU A 93 16.74 15.85 31.85
CA LEU A 93 16.93 14.67 32.71
C LEU A 93 18.25 14.79 33.51
N THR A 94 18.21 14.54 34.82
CA THR A 94 19.34 14.67 35.72
C THR A 94 20.03 13.34 35.97
N LEU A 95 21.37 13.35 36.07
CA LEU A 95 22.16 12.17 36.42
C LEU A 95 21.92 11.81 37.90
N GLY A 96 21.42 10.60 38.16
CA GLY A 96 21.03 10.17 39.52
C GLY A 96 22.21 9.90 40.47
N ALA A 97 23.38 9.53 39.96
CA ALA A 97 24.56 9.20 40.77
C ALA A 97 25.87 9.43 39.98
N ARG A 98 27.01 9.51 40.69
CA ARG A 98 28.33 9.63 40.08
C ARG A 98 28.68 8.37 39.25
N THR A 99 29.02 8.56 37.97
CA THR A 99 29.35 7.47 37.04
C THR A 99 30.78 7.58 36.55
N ARG A 100 31.62 6.57 36.86
CA ARG A 100 33.01 6.48 36.35
C ARG A 100 33.04 5.93 34.91
N PRO A 101 34.15 6.10 34.17
CA PRO A 101 34.42 5.37 32.94
C PRO A 101 34.11 3.87 33.04
N GLY A 102 33.47 3.32 32.02
CA GLY A 102 33.02 1.93 31.96
C GLY A 102 31.80 1.59 32.82
N GLN A 103 31.22 2.53 33.57
CA GLN A 103 30.02 2.29 34.38
C GLN A 103 28.73 2.77 33.69
N ARG A 104 27.62 2.10 34.03
CA ARG A 104 26.26 2.51 33.69
C ARG A 104 25.84 3.73 34.52
N ALA A 105 25.17 4.67 33.86
CA ALA A 105 24.45 5.78 34.44
C ALA A 105 22.94 5.59 34.24
N THR A 106 22.16 6.21 35.12
CA THR A 106 20.72 6.43 34.92
C THR A 106 20.46 7.93 35.02
N PHE A 107 19.80 8.47 33.99
CA PHE A 107 19.27 9.82 33.97
C PHE A 107 17.75 9.75 34.11
N THR A 108 17.16 10.59 34.95
CA THR A 108 15.70 10.63 35.15
C THR A 108 15.17 12.05 35.12
N GLY A 109 13.90 12.19 34.77
CA GLY A 109 13.18 13.45 34.80
C GLY A 109 11.73 13.27 34.37
N GLN A 110 11.06 14.40 34.16
CA GLN A 110 9.75 14.44 33.53
C GLN A 110 9.80 15.42 32.37
N ALA A 111 8.85 15.30 31.44
CA ALA A 111 8.52 16.28 30.41
C ALA A 111 7.01 16.53 30.48
N VAL A 112 6.58 17.80 30.49
CA VAL A 112 5.15 18.14 30.56
C VAL A 112 4.63 18.39 29.16
N ALA A 113 3.63 17.60 28.78
CA ALA A 113 3.05 17.57 27.45
C ALA A 113 2.35 18.90 27.08
N PRO A 114 2.30 19.27 25.79
CA PRO A 114 1.46 20.37 25.33
C PRO A 114 -0.04 20.10 25.55
N ARG A 115 -0.84 21.17 25.60
CA ARG A 115 -2.33 21.10 25.73
C ARG A 115 -3.02 21.00 24.37
N ARG A 116 -2.59 20.05 23.55
CA ARG A 116 -3.15 19.69 22.24
C ARG A 116 -2.77 18.24 21.93
N VAL A 117 -3.55 17.58 21.09
CA VAL A 117 -3.22 16.22 20.62
C VAL A 117 -2.15 16.23 19.52
N GLY A 118 -1.51 15.07 19.32
CA GLY A 118 -0.58 14.78 18.23
C GLY A 118 0.58 13.86 18.66
N LEU A 119 1.29 13.32 17.66
CA LEU A 119 2.55 12.59 17.83
C LEU A 119 3.70 13.59 17.97
N PHE A 120 4.47 13.51 19.07
CA PHE A 120 5.58 14.42 19.32
C PHE A 120 6.91 13.67 19.58
N PRO A 121 7.94 13.87 18.74
CA PRO A 121 9.24 13.26 18.97
C PRO A 121 10.01 14.01 20.08
N LEU A 122 10.33 13.32 21.16
CA LEU A 122 11.16 13.85 22.23
C LEU A 122 12.64 13.59 21.92
N LYS A 123 13.48 14.61 22.12
CA LYS A 123 14.92 14.55 21.82
C LYS A 123 15.74 15.18 22.92
N TRP A 124 16.95 14.67 23.13
CA TRP A 124 17.91 15.14 24.12
C TRP A 124 19.34 15.09 23.56
N THR A 125 20.22 15.94 24.10
CA THR A 125 21.67 15.78 23.95
C THR A 125 22.29 15.74 25.34
N ALA A 126 23.28 14.87 25.55
CA ALA A 126 24.02 14.88 26.80
C ALA A 126 24.90 16.12 26.88
N THR A 127 24.96 16.75 28.04
CA THR A 127 25.77 17.95 28.27
C THR A 127 26.59 17.83 29.53
N PHE A 128 27.85 18.25 29.44
CA PHE A 128 28.79 18.34 30.55
C PHE A 128 29.17 19.80 30.76
N GLN A 129 28.82 20.36 31.92
CA GLN A 129 29.03 21.77 32.27
C GLN A 129 28.45 22.77 31.24
N GLY A 130 27.42 22.35 30.49
CA GLY A 130 26.76 23.13 29.44
C GLY A 130 27.31 22.90 28.02
N THR A 131 28.34 22.08 27.84
CA THR A 131 28.86 21.68 26.51
C THR A 131 28.25 20.34 26.09
N ASP A 132 27.69 20.27 24.89
CA ASP A 132 27.07 19.06 24.33
C ASP A 132 28.13 17.99 23.97
N PHE A 133 27.82 16.71 24.22
CA PHE A 133 28.68 15.57 23.89
C PHE A 133 27.87 14.29 23.57
N GLY A 134 28.50 13.33 22.89
CA GLY A 134 27.84 12.08 22.46
C GLY A 134 26.80 12.28 21.34
N PRO A 135 26.15 11.19 20.89
CA PRO A 135 25.05 11.27 19.93
C PRO A 135 23.78 11.88 20.57
N PRO A 136 22.90 12.50 19.78
CA PRO A 136 21.56 12.85 20.24
C PRO A 136 20.77 11.58 20.57
N LEU A 137 19.91 11.68 21.58
CA LEU A 137 19.01 10.63 22.04
C LEU A 137 17.58 11.01 21.69
N SER A 138 16.74 10.03 21.36
CA SER A 138 15.32 10.26 21.06
C SER A 138 14.44 9.15 21.61
N GLY A 139 13.15 9.46 21.73
CA GLY A 139 12.07 8.54 22.01
C GLY A 139 10.74 9.28 21.79
N ASP A 140 9.73 8.56 21.33
CA ASP A 140 8.51 9.18 20.80
C ASP A 140 7.33 8.87 21.73
N SER A 141 6.48 9.87 21.95
CA SER A 141 5.29 9.74 22.80
C SER A 141 4.14 10.50 22.16
N GLU A 142 2.99 9.86 22.08
CA GLU A 142 1.76 10.49 21.64
C GLU A 142 1.17 11.33 22.76
N VAL A 143 0.80 12.56 22.42
CA VAL A 143 -0.07 13.36 23.27
C VAL A 143 -1.49 13.12 22.78
N THR A 144 -2.24 12.31 23.50
CA THR A 144 -3.62 11.91 23.14
C THR A 144 -4.48 11.86 24.40
N CYS A 145 -5.80 11.90 24.22
CA CYS A 145 -6.70 11.65 25.33
C CYS A 145 -6.82 10.17 25.68
N GLY A 146 -6.68 9.27 24.69
CA GLY A 146 -6.82 7.83 24.88
C GLY A 146 -5.90 7.26 25.95
N ASP A 147 -6.50 6.64 26.96
CA ASP A 147 -5.81 5.88 28.01
C ASP A 147 -5.16 4.57 27.49
N GLY A 148 -5.56 4.12 26.30
CA GLY A 148 -5.09 2.92 25.63
C GLY A 148 -6.01 1.71 25.81
N VAL A 149 -7.26 1.94 26.25
CA VAL A 149 -8.35 0.96 26.26
C VAL A 149 -9.30 1.28 25.10
N PHE A 150 -9.53 0.35 24.19
CA PHE A 150 -10.39 0.54 23.01
C PHE A 150 -11.88 0.51 23.40
N CYS A 151 -12.30 -0.50 24.16
CA CYS A 151 -13.70 -0.81 24.44
C CYS A 151 -14.37 0.10 25.49
N ASN A 152 -13.76 1.23 25.88
CA ASN A 152 -14.34 2.18 26.86
C ASN A 152 -14.97 3.45 26.22
N GLY A 153 -14.74 3.67 24.92
CA GLY A 153 -15.26 4.79 24.15
C GLY A 153 -14.17 5.71 23.57
N ASP A 154 -14.42 6.33 22.42
CA ASP A 154 -13.40 7.12 21.73
C ASP A 154 -13.03 8.42 22.48
N GLU A 155 -11.79 8.56 22.94
CA GLU A 155 -11.39 9.69 23.79
C GLU A 155 -10.88 10.90 22.98
N ARG A 156 -11.69 11.97 22.92
CA ARG A 156 -11.42 13.17 22.13
C ARG A 156 -11.02 14.39 22.97
N TRP A 157 -10.20 15.27 22.39
CA TRP A 157 -9.79 16.54 23.00
C TRP A 157 -10.72 17.69 22.59
N VAL A 158 -11.76 17.92 23.38
CA VAL A 158 -12.81 18.92 23.11
C VAL A 158 -12.67 20.09 24.08
N ASN A 159 -12.66 21.32 23.57
CA ASN A 159 -12.66 22.55 24.37
C ASN A 159 -11.56 22.62 25.47
N GLY A 160 -10.41 21.98 25.25
CA GLY A 160 -9.30 21.96 26.22
C GLY A 160 -9.41 20.92 27.34
N GLN A 161 -10.26 19.90 27.18
CA GLN A 161 -10.42 18.77 28.10
C GLN A 161 -10.53 17.45 27.30
N CYS A 162 -10.13 16.33 27.92
CA CYS A 162 -10.42 15.00 27.38
C CYS A 162 -11.83 14.57 27.75
N VAL A 163 -12.54 13.98 26.79
CA VAL A 163 -13.91 13.48 26.93
C VAL A 163 -14.09 12.23 26.05
N ALA A 164 -14.63 11.15 26.61
CA ALA A 164 -15.13 10.03 25.81
C ALA A 164 -16.26 10.49 24.87
N GLY A 165 -16.37 9.91 23.68
CA GLY A 165 -17.35 10.25 22.66
C GLY A 165 -18.57 9.32 22.67
N SER A 166 -18.49 8.27 21.85
CA SER A 166 -19.40 7.14 21.67
C SER A 166 -18.71 5.83 22.07
N ASP A 167 -19.47 4.73 22.16
CA ASP A 167 -18.91 3.38 22.12
C ASP A 167 -18.33 3.14 20.70
N PRO A 168 -17.13 2.53 20.53
CA PRO A 168 -16.56 2.30 19.19
C PRO A 168 -17.32 1.23 18.39
N CYS A 169 -17.99 0.29 19.06
CA CYS A 169 -18.56 -0.91 18.45
C CYS A 169 -20.08 -0.92 18.35
N ASP A 170 -20.78 0.08 18.88
CA ASP A 170 -22.22 0.32 18.65
C ASP A 170 -22.49 0.53 17.15
N ASP A 171 -23.04 -0.47 16.44
CA ASP A 171 -23.38 -0.35 15.01
C ASP A 171 -24.65 0.48 14.76
N GLY A 172 -25.31 0.94 15.84
CA GLY A 172 -26.55 1.71 15.80
C GLY A 172 -27.81 0.88 15.58
N ALA A 173 -27.77 -0.46 15.74
CA ALA A 173 -28.95 -1.32 15.57
C ALA A 173 -29.41 -2.01 16.86
N GLU A 174 -30.65 -1.76 17.29
CA GLU A 174 -31.23 -2.40 18.49
C GLU A 174 -31.41 -3.95 18.40
N CYS A 175 -30.97 -4.60 17.32
CA CYS A 175 -31.11 -6.04 17.11
C CYS A 175 -29.80 -6.82 17.01
N THR A 176 -28.66 -6.14 16.91
CA THR A 176 -27.31 -6.72 17.04
C THR A 176 -26.96 -6.90 18.53
N VAL A 177 -25.90 -7.66 18.78
CA VAL A 177 -25.20 -7.71 20.06
C VAL A 177 -23.76 -7.38 19.74
N ASP A 178 -23.35 -6.16 20.06
CA ASP A 178 -22.00 -5.69 19.83
C ASP A 178 -21.03 -6.34 20.83
N VAL A 179 -19.93 -6.84 20.29
CA VAL A 179 -18.85 -7.52 21.01
C VAL A 179 -17.57 -6.77 20.68
N CYS A 180 -16.87 -6.30 21.71
CA CYS A 180 -15.60 -5.60 21.56
C CYS A 180 -14.46 -6.46 22.11
N ASP A 181 -13.44 -6.72 21.30
CA ASP A 181 -12.19 -7.37 21.68
C ASP A 181 -11.13 -6.30 21.96
N GLU A 182 -10.82 -6.15 23.24
CA GLU A 182 -9.86 -5.20 23.78
C GLU A 182 -8.40 -5.54 23.44
N GLU A 183 -8.05 -6.82 23.29
CA GLU A 183 -6.66 -7.23 22.98
C GLU A 183 -6.38 -7.11 21.48
N ALA A 184 -7.40 -7.32 20.64
CA ALA A 184 -7.30 -7.19 19.19
C ALA A 184 -7.63 -5.78 18.65
N GLY A 185 -8.35 -4.95 19.42
CA GLY A 185 -8.90 -3.68 18.93
C GLY A 185 -9.97 -3.89 17.85
N LEU A 186 -10.81 -4.91 18.01
CA LEU A 186 -11.79 -5.35 17.01
C LEU A 186 -13.22 -5.29 17.55
N CYS A 187 -14.16 -4.91 16.68
CA CYS A 187 -15.58 -5.08 16.92
C CYS A 187 -16.10 -6.38 16.27
N ASP A 188 -17.24 -6.89 16.74
CA ASP A 188 -18.10 -7.84 16.02
C ASP A 188 -19.57 -7.59 16.39
N HIS A 189 -20.49 -7.80 15.44
CA HIS A 189 -21.90 -7.42 15.57
C HIS A 189 -22.78 -8.66 15.37
N VAL A 190 -23.06 -9.38 16.46
CA VAL A 190 -23.73 -10.66 16.39
C VAL A 190 -25.23 -10.44 16.26
N LEU A 191 -25.83 -10.85 15.13
CA LEU A 191 -27.27 -10.73 14.88
C LEU A 191 -28.08 -11.45 15.97
N GLY A 192 -28.83 -10.70 16.78
CA GLY A 192 -29.50 -11.19 18.00
C GLY A 192 -30.70 -12.10 17.80
N GLY A 193 -31.09 -12.40 16.55
CA GLY A 193 -32.18 -13.30 16.22
C GLY A 193 -32.57 -13.29 14.74
N PRO A 194 -33.49 -14.15 14.30
CA PRO A 194 -33.92 -14.26 12.90
C PRO A 194 -34.65 -13.02 12.37
N ASP A 195 -35.13 -12.14 13.26
CA ASP A 195 -35.74 -10.86 12.90
C ASP A 195 -34.70 -9.74 12.72
N CYS A 196 -33.43 -9.97 13.08
CA CYS A 196 -32.34 -9.03 12.82
C CYS A 196 -31.77 -9.28 11.42
N ASN A 197 -32.13 -8.40 10.48
CA ASN A 197 -31.93 -8.66 9.07
C ASN A 197 -30.49 -8.39 8.64
N ALA A 198 -29.81 -9.45 8.21
CA ALA A 198 -28.52 -9.43 7.53
C ALA A 198 -28.61 -8.68 6.18
N CYS A 199 -28.56 -7.35 6.24
CA CYS A 199 -28.73 -6.38 5.15
C CYS A 199 -29.88 -6.67 4.16
N PHE A 200 -30.90 -5.83 4.16
CA PHE A 200 -31.75 -5.67 2.99
C PHE A 200 -31.15 -4.63 2.04
N ALA A 201 -30.49 -5.09 0.97
CA ALA A 201 -30.59 -4.38 -0.31
C ALA A 201 -32.09 -4.15 -0.57
N LYS A 202 -32.51 -2.93 -0.88
CA LYS A 202 -33.95 -2.62 -0.99
C LYS A 202 -34.60 -3.50 -2.07
N ASN A 203 -35.44 -4.43 -1.61
CA ASN A 203 -36.12 -5.48 -2.37
C ASN A 203 -35.27 -6.73 -2.75
N CYS A 204 -34.13 -6.98 -2.11
CA CYS A 204 -33.44 -8.27 -2.23
C CYS A 204 -33.93 -9.28 -1.19
N HIS A 205 -34.23 -10.50 -1.64
CA HIS A 205 -34.53 -11.65 -0.81
C HIS A 205 -33.71 -12.83 -1.33
N SER A 206 -32.69 -13.25 -0.58
CA SER A 206 -31.82 -14.36 -0.98
C SER A 206 -32.63 -15.64 -1.15
N ASN A 207 -32.54 -16.26 -2.33
CA ASN A 207 -33.49 -17.29 -2.76
C ASN A 207 -32.84 -18.61 -3.18
N CYS A 208 -32.13 -19.24 -2.26
CA CYS A 208 -31.61 -20.60 -2.42
C CYS A 208 -32.66 -21.71 -2.33
N ARG A 209 -33.96 -21.41 -2.52
CA ARG A 209 -35.05 -22.34 -2.18
C ARG A 209 -35.19 -23.47 -3.21
N GLY A 210 -34.44 -24.54 -3.00
CA GLY A 210 -34.32 -25.67 -3.91
C GLY A 210 -33.09 -25.59 -4.82
N ALA A 211 -32.26 -24.56 -4.64
CA ALA A 211 -30.92 -24.50 -5.21
C ALA A 211 -29.91 -25.17 -4.26
N VAL A 212 -28.86 -25.75 -4.84
CA VAL A 212 -27.67 -26.28 -4.16
C VAL A 212 -26.39 -25.54 -4.58
N CYS A 213 -26.50 -24.58 -5.49
CA CYS A 213 -25.39 -23.82 -6.05
C CYS A 213 -25.87 -22.50 -6.68
N GLY A 214 -24.91 -21.64 -7.05
CA GLY A 214 -25.15 -20.41 -7.84
C GLY A 214 -25.51 -19.20 -6.98
N ASP A 215 -25.63 -18.04 -7.62
CA ASP A 215 -25.92 -16.76 -6.97
C ASP A 215 -27.27 -16.78 -6.21
N ASP A 216 -27.30 -16.20 -5.01
CA ASP A 216 -28.49 -16.16 -4.14
C ASP A 216 -29.45 -15.00 -4.47
N GLY A 217 -29.04 -14.09 -5.35
CA GLY A 217 -29.73 -12.86 -5.74
C GLY A 217 -29.19 -11.60 -5.04
N CYS A 218 -28.38 -11.75 -3.99
CA CYS A 218 -27.92 -10.68 -3.11
C CYS A 218 -26.38 -10.63 -2.96
N GLY A 219 -25.64 -11.14 -3.96
CA GLY A 219 -24.17 -11.09 -4.00
C GLY A 219 -23.46 -12.17 -3.18
N ARG A 220 -24.13 -13.30 -2.92
CA ARG A 220 -23.55 -14.48 -2.27
C ARG A 220 -23.94 -15.75 -3.04
N SER A 221 -23.34 -16.89 -2.67
CA SER A 221 -23.64 -18.17 -3.30
C SER A 221 -24.49 -19.10 -2.42
N CYS A 222 -25.46 -19.76 -3.04
CA CYS A 222 -26.26 -20.85 -2.49
C CYS A 222 -25.50 -22.17 -2.29
N GLY A 223 -24.28 -22.28 -2.80
CA GLY A 223 -23.42 -23.45 -2.64
C GLY A 223 -22.46 -23.67 -3.82
N SER A 224 -21.64 -24.72 -3.73
CA SER A 224 -20.68 -25.11 -4.76
C SER A 224 -20.93 -26.55 -5.22
N CYS A 225 -20.58 -26.82 -6.48
CA CYS A 225 -20.75 -28.15 -7.10
C CYS A 225 -19.53 -29.05 -6.90
N ALA A 226 -19.70 -30.36 -7.15
CA ALA A 226 -18.58 -31.29 -7.12
C ALA A 226 -17.64 -31.06 -8.33
N PRO A 227 -16.35 -31.41 -8.25
CA PRO A 227 -15.42 -31.24 -9.38
C PRO A 227 -15.90 -31.96 -10.65
N GLY A 228 -16.02 -31.22 -11.75
CA GLY A 228 -16.59 -31.69 -13.03
C GLY A 228 -18.12 -31.51 -13.15
N GLU A 229 -18.77 -30.92 -12.13
CA GLU A 229 -20.12 -30.39 -12.19
C GLU A 229 -20.11 -28.86 -12.14
N ALA A 230 -21.03 -28.26 -12.88
CA ALA A 230 -21.24 -26.82 -12.93
C ALA A 230 -22.68 -26.47 -12.56
N CYS A 231 -22.89 -25.23 -12.09
CA CYS A 231 -24.21 -24.80 -11.66
C CYS A 231 -25.09 -24.37 -12.84
N ILE A 232 -26.25 -25.01 -12.99
CA ILE A 232 -27.29 -24.66 -13.98
C ILE A 232 -28.62 -24.49 -13.25
N SER A 233 -29.17 -23.28 -13.25
CA SER A 233 -30.47 -22.94 -12.65
C SER A 233 -30.62 -23.39 -11.18
N GLY A 234 -29.52 -23.29 -10.42
CA GLY A 234 -29.45 -23.70 -9.01
C GLY A 234 -29.18 -25.19 -8.78
N ALA A 235 -29.03 -26.01 -9.82
CA ALA A 235 -28.68 -27.43 -9.70
C ALA A 235 -27.28 -27.72 -10.24
N CYS A 236 -26.53 -28.58 -9.55
CA CYS A 236 -25.25 -29.09 -10.04
C CYS A 236 -25.48 -30.13 -11.14
N THR A 237 -24.74 -29.98 -12.24
CA THR A 237 -24.89 -30.78 -13.46
C THR A 237 -23.54 -31.00 -14.14
N VAL A 238 -23.32 -32.15 -14.77
CA VAL A 238 -22.00 -32.49 -15.36
C VAL A 238 -21.60 -31.49 -16.46
N ALA A 239 -20.49 -30.79 -16.24
CA ALA A 239 -19.99 -29.68 -17.06
C ALA A 239 -19.44 -30.18 -18.41
N SER A 240 -20.33 -30.48 -19.35
CA SER A 240 -20.05 -31.28 -20.56
C SER A 240 -20.32 -30.56 -21.88
N GLN A 241 -20.46 -29.23 -21.86
CA GLN A 241 -20.55 -28.39 -23.05
C GLN A 241 -19.18 -27.84 -23.49
N PRO A 242 -19.00 -27.38 -24.74
CA PRO A 242 -17.78 -26.69 -25.15
C PRO A 242 -17.48 -25.47 -24.27
N GLY A 243 -16.23 -25.31 -23.85
CA GLY A 243 -15.78 -24.26 -22.94
C GLY A 243 -15.75 -24.66 -21.45
N THR A 244 -15.84 -25.94 -21.12
CA THR A 244 -15.67 -26.48 -19.76
C THR A 244 -14.33 -27.22 -19.60
N CYS A 245 -13.96 -27.63 -18.39
CA CYS A 245 -12.76 -28.42 -18.14
C CYS A 245 -12.79 -29.80 -18.83
N SER A 246 -13.98 -30.36 -19.07
CA SER A 246 -14.14 -31.64 -19.77
C SER A 246 -14.16 -31.49 -21.30
N GLN A 247 -14.58 -30.35 -21.84
CA GLN A 247 -14.54 -30.02 -23.27
C GLN A 247 -14.01 -28.59 -23.51
N PRO A 248 -12.73 -28.32 -23.21
CA PRO A 248 -12.18 -26.98 -23.36
C PRO A 248 -12.03 -26.62 -24.83
N LEU A 249 -12.23 -25.34 -25.16
CA LEU A 249 -11.99 -24.83 -26.51
C LEU A 249 -10.48 -24.87 -26.83
N PRO A 250 -10.07 -25.12 -28.09
CA PRO A 250 -8.67 -24.94 -28.46
C PRO A 250 -8.32 -23.44 -28.39
N LEU A 251 -7.24 -23.06 -27.72
CA LEU A 251 -6.83 -21.64 -27.64
C LEU A 251 -6.39 -21.09 -29.01
N LEU A 252 -5.83 -21.93 -29.88
CA LEU A 252 -5.35 -21.59 -31.23
C LEU A 252 -5.86 -22.61 -32.25
N ALA A 253 -5.88 -22.25 -33.53
CA ALA A 253 -6.33 -23.16 -34.58
C ALA A 253 -5.41 -24.38 -34.72
N PRO A 254 -5.91 -25.58 -35.09
CA PRO A 254 -5.07 -26.77 -35.23
C PRO A 254 -3.94 -26.60 -36.25
N GLY A 255 -2.70 -26.53 -35.76
CA GLY A 255 -1.50 -26.32 -36.59
C GLY A 255 -0.99 -24.87 -36.63
N GLU A 256 -1.66 -23.94 -35.96
CA GLU A 256 -1.16 -22.58 -35.70
C GLU A 256 0.05 -22.65 -34.74
N PRO A 257 1.14 -21.89 -34.97
CA PRO A 257 2.28 -21.85 -34.07
C PRO A 257 1.92 -21.13 -32.77
N LEU A 258 2.40 -21.63 -31.62
CA LEU A 258 2.15 -20.98 -30.33
C LEU A 258 2.91 -19.65 -30.15
N LEU A 259 4.02 -19.43 -30.86
CA LEU A 259 4.84 -18.22 -30.72
C LEU A 259 4.35 -17.11 -31.65
N GLY A 260 3.98 -15.96 -31.08
CA GLY A 260 3.46 -14.82 -31.82
C GLY A 260 2.52 -13.95 -30.98
N ASP A 261 1.75 -13.14 -31.70
CA ASP A 261 0.62 -12.35 -31.19
C ASP A 261 -0.66 -12.97 -31.73
N HIS A 262 -1.63 -13.23 -30.85
CA HIS A 262 -2.92 -13.83 -31.17
C HIS A 262 -4.05 -12.98 -30.57
N VAL A 263 -5.09 -12.74 -31.36
CA VAL A 263 -6.29 -12.00 -30.94
C VAL A 263 -7.49 -12.90 -31.15
N LEU A 264 -8.27 -13.11 -30.08
CA LEU A 264 -9.47 -13.94 -30.08
C LEU A 264 -10.66 -13.14 -29.56
N THR A 265 -11.87 -13.53 -29.96
CA THR A 265 -13.13 -13.00 -29.42
C THR A 265 -13.99 -14.14 -28.89
N GLY A 266 -14.57 -13.97 -27.72
CA GLY A 266 -15.47 -14.95 -27.10
C GLY A 266 -16.67 -14.29 -26.44
N ASP A 267 -17.53 -15.09 -25.80
CA ASP A 267 -18.71 -14.62 -25.07
C ASP A 267 -19.02 -15.58 -23.90
N THR A 268 -19.00 -15.08 -22.67
CA THR A 268 -19.31 -15.88 -21.46
C THR A 268 -20.80 -16.01 -21.17
N THR A 269 -21.69 -15.33 -21.91
CA THR A 269 -23.16 -15.40 -21.71
C THR A 269 -23.71 -16.83 -21.81
N GLY A 270 -23.12 -17.66 -22.68
CA GLY A 270 -23.43 -19.08 -22.82
C GLY A 270 -22.65 -20.02 -21.89
N GLY A 271 -21.72 -19.47 -21.10
CA GLY A 271 -20.84 -20.20 -20.19
C GLY A 271 -21.53 -20.73 -18.94
N LEU A 272 -20.79 -21.54 -18.18
CA LEU A 272 -21.21 -22.14 -16.91
C LEU A 272 -20.30 -21.63 -15.77
N ASN A 273 -20.65 -21.95 -14.52
CA ASN A 273 -19.73 -21.84 -13.38
C ASN A 273 -19.30 -23.26 -12.97
N GLU A 274 -18.09 -23.67 -13.35
CA GLU A 274 -17.44 -24.95 -13.02
C GLU A 274 -16.24 -24.74 -12.08
N VAL A 275 -15.39 -23.72 -12.29
CA VAL A 275 -14.15 -23.53 -11.50
C VAL A 275 -13.93 -22.12 -10.94
N VAL A 276 -14.11 -21.98 -9.62
CA VAL A 276 -13.87 -20.71 -8.90
C VAL A 276 -12.39 -20.24 -9.04
N PRO A 277 -12.12 -18.96 -9.39
CA PRO A 277 -10.78 -18.38 -9.42
C PRO A 277 -10.07 -18.36 -8.05
N THR A 278 -8.73 -18.37 -8.04
CA THR A 278 -7.95 -18.32 -6.79
C THR A 278 -7.66 -16.90 -6.28
N CYS A 279 -8.00 -15.89 -7.08
CA CYS A 279 -7.88 -14.47 -6.76
C CYS A 279 -9.26 -13.87 -6.39
N ASN A 280 -10.33 -14.44 -6.92
CA ASN A 280 -11.72 -14.14 -6.54
C ASN A 280 -12.41 -15.44 -6.11
N ALA A 281 -12.32 -15.76 -4.82
CA ALA A 281 -12.90 -16.99 -4.24
C ALA A 281 -14.44 -16.91 -4.08
N THR A 282 -15.04 -15.80 -4.46
CA THR A 282 -16.47 -15.46 -4.34
C THR A 282 -17.22 -15.48 -5.68
N SER A 283 -16.52 -15.58 -6.82
CA SER A 283 -17.13 -15.59 -8.15
C SER A 283 -18.27 -16.62 -8.26
N ALA A 284 -19.44 -16.10 -8.61
CA ALA A 284 -20.60 -16.85 -9.09
C ALA A 284 -20.79 -16.67 -10.62
N ALA A 285 -19.76 -16.16 -11.30
CA ALA A 285 -19.80 -15.74 -12.69
C ALA A 285 -19.83 -16.91 -13.69
N ARG A 286 -19.84 -16.58 -14.98
CA ARG A 286 -19.83 -17.56 -16.08
C ARG A 286 -18.49 -17.51 -16.79
N GLU A 287 -17.94 -18.68 -17.08
CA GLU A 287 -16.62 -18.81 -17.68
C GLU A 287 -16.62 -19.43 -19.08
N VAL A 288 -15.49 -19.25 -19.77
CA VAL A 288 -15.11 -20.00 -20.97
C VAL A 288 -13.67 -20.50 -20.82
N ILE A 289 -13.50 -21.82 -20.88
CA ILE A 289 -12.23 -22.50 -20.71
C ILE A 289 -11.60 -22.86 -22.06
N TYR A 290 -10.41 -22.33 -22.30
CA TYR A 290 -9.52 -22.68 -23.41
C TYR A 290 -8.41 -23.63 -22.94
N ALA A 291 -7.90 -24.48 -23.83
CA ALA A 291 -6.75 -25.33 -23.59
C ALA A 291 -5.67 -25.21 -24.68
N PHE A 292 -4.40 -25.31 -24.26
CA PHE A 292 -3.23 -25.32 -25.11
C PHE A 292 -2.12 -26.19 -24.52
N THR A 293 -0.99 -26.33 -25.22
CA THR A 293 0.15 -27.15 -24.77
C THR A 293 1.46 -26.45 -25.09
N VAL A 294 2.35 -26.42 -24.10
CA VAL A 294 3.67 -25.80 -24.15
C VAL A 294 4.72 -26.91 -24.24
N THR A 295 5.60 -26.86 -25.24
CA THR A 295 6.63 -27.91 -25.48
C THR A 295 8.03 -27.52 -25.01
N GLU A 296 8.32 -26.22 -24.94
CA GLU A 296 9.58 -25.62 -24.49
C GLU A 296 9.27 -24.42 -23.59
N PRO A 297 10.21 -23.88 -22.79
CA PRO A 297 9.94 -22.71 -21.95
C PRO A 297 9.53 -21.46 -22.76
N VAL A 298 8.30 -20.99 -22.54
CA VAL A 298 7.68 -19.87 -23.27
C VAL A 298 7.04 -18.92 -22.26
N GLY A 299 7.32 -17.63 -22.34
CA GLY A 299 6.60 -16.62 -21.57
C GLY A 299 5.33 -16.17 -22.28
N MET A 300 4.31 -15.85 -21.48
CA MET A 300 2.98 -15.44 -21.90
C MET A 300 2.66 -14.06 -21.30
N ASP A 301 1.97 -13.19 -22.05
CA ASP A 301 1.19 -12.06 -21.54
C ASP A 301 -0.18 -12.15 -22.22
N ALA A 302 -1.23 -12.40 -21.45
CA ALA A 302 -2.59 -12.62 -21.92
C ALA A 302 -3.55 -11.67 -21.20
N ARG A 303 -4.45 -11.03 -21.94
CA ARG A 303 -5.35 -9.99 -21.45
C ARG A 303 -6.75 -10.11 -22.00
N SER A 304 -7.76 -9.92 -21.16
CA SER A 304 -9.15 -9.74 -21.55
C SER A 304 -9.54 -8.26 -21.57
N SER A 305 -10.56 -7.93 -22.35
CA SER A 305 -11.35 -6.70 -22.19
C SER A 305 -12.76 -6.89 -22.75
N GLY A 306 -13.72 -6.09 -22.30
CA GLY A 306 -15.11 -6.05 -22.78
C GLY A 306 -16.16 -6.09 -21.68
N PHE A 307 -15.83 -6.70 -20.53
CA PHE A 307 -16.58 -6.65 -19.28
C PHE A 307 -15.64 -6.95 -18.10
N ASP A 308 -16.19 -6.89 -16.88
CA ASP A 308 -15.52 -7.19 -15.61
C ASP A 308 -15.07 -8.66 -15.51
N THR A 309 -13.81 -8.91 -15.84
CA THR A 309 -13.26 -10.26 -16.14
C THR A 309 -12.22 -10.70 -15.14
N VAL A 310 -12.28 -11.98 -14.75
CA VAL A 310 -11.19 -12.68 -14.06
C VAL A 310 -10.45 -13.54 -15.08
N LEU A 311 -9.12 -13.37 -15.21
CA LEU A 311 -8.29 -14.33 -15.94
C LEU A 311 -7.55 -15.24 -14.98
N HIS A 312 -7.67 -16.55 -15.18
CA HIS A 312 -6.83 -17.51 -14.47
C HIS A 312 -6.32 -18.63 -15.37
N LEU A 313 -5.09 -19.05 -15.09
CA LEU A 313 -4.30 -19.98 -15.88
C LEU A 313 -3.93 -21.18 -15.02
N ARG A 314 -4.37 -22.38 -15.42
CA ARG A 314 -4.16 -23.64 -14.68
C ARG A 314 -3.32 -24.62 -15.49
N LYS A 315 -2.62 -25.55 -14.83
CA LYS A 315 -1.68 -26.51 -15.47
C LYS A 315 -1.98 -27.98 -15.15
N GLU A 316 -1.99 -28.82 -16.18
CA GLU A 316 -2.35 -30.24 -16.21
C GLU A 316 -3.78 -30.56 -15.76
N ASP A 317 -4.15 -30.13 -14.55
CA ASP A 317 -5.51 -30.18 -13.99
C ASP A 317 -6.22 -28.83 -14.21
N CYS A 318 -7.46 -28.89 -14.65
CA CYS A 318 -8.33 -27.74 -14.85
C CYS A 318 -9.27 -27.49 -13.67
N GLY A 319 -9.70 -28.54 -12.97
CA GLY A 319 -10.61 -28.45 -11.81
C GLY A 319 -9.90 -28.00 -10.53
N ALA A 320 -8.65 -28.41 -10.34
CA ALA A 320 -7.90 -28.11 -9.12
C ALA A 320 -7.45 -26.63 -9.02
N SER A 321 -7.94 -25.91 -8.02
CA SER A 321 -7.45 -24.55 -7.69
C SER A 321 -5.94 -24.52 -7.38
N ALA A 322 -5.41 -25.58 -6.78
CA ALA A 322 -3.98 -25.79 -6.52
C ALA A 322 -3.11 -25.94 -7.80
N ALA A 323 -3.72 -26.08 -8.98
CA ALA A 323 -3.03 -26.13 -10.27
C ALA A 323 -2.86 -24.73 -10.93
N THR A 324 -3.27 -23.66 -10.25
CA THR A 324 -3.20 -22.29 -10.78
C THR A 324 -1.75 -21.79 -10.83
N VAL A 325 -1.34 -21.30 -12.01
CA VAL A 325 -0.02 -20.73 -12.33
C VAL A 325 -0.08 -19.20 -12.43
N GLY A 326 -1.25 -18.64 -12.71
CA GLY A 326 -1.52 -17.20 -12.69
C GLY A 326 -3.00 -16.93 -12.51
N CYS A 327 -3.33 -15.82 -11.85
CA CYS A 327 -4.69 -15.35 -11.61
C CYS A 327 -4.63 -13.82 -11.57
N SER A 328 -5.56 -13.15 -12.19
CA SER A 328 -5.76 -11.70 -12.12
C SER A 328 -7.26 -11.48 -12.14
N ASP A 329 -7.67 -10.57 -11.27
CA ASP A 329 -8.98 -9.95 -11.22
C ASP A 329 -8.66 -8.46 -11.26
N ASP A 330 -9.14 -7.77 -12.29
CA ASP A 330 -8.55 -6.57 -12.87
C ASP A 330 -7.08 -6.64 -13.36
N ALA A 331 -6.74 -5.84 -14.38
CA ALA A 331 -5.37 -5.55 -14.78
C ALA A 331 -5.06 -4.06 -14.74
N ALA A 332 -3.88 -3.76 -14.22
CA ALA A 332 -3.47 -2.41 -14.03
C ALA A 332 -3.06 -1.71 -15.37
N PRO A 333 -3.36 -0.40 -15.52
CA PRO A 333 -4.68 0.12 -15.89
C PRO A 333 -4.59 1.20 -17.02
N PRO A 334 -5.69 1.91 -17.44
CA PRO A 334 -7.04 1.96 -16.85
C PRO A 334 -8.19 1.49 -17.74
N GLY A 335 -9.25 1.02 -17.07
CA GLY A 335 -10.64 1.37 -17.42
C GLY A 335 -11.58 0.24 -17.87
N ASP A 336 -11.05 -0.84 -18.45
CA ASP A 336 -11.87 -1.85 -19.15
C ASP A 336 -12.41 -2.99 -18.27
N TYR A 337 -12.13 -2.97 -16.96
CA TYR A 337 -12.28 -4.11 -16.02
C TYR A 337 -11.67 -5.42 -16.56
N GLY A 338 -10.58 -5.28 -17.32
CA GLY A 338 -9.98 -6.34 -18.12
C GLY A 338 -8.77 -6.96 -17.44
N SER A 339 -8.83 -8.24 -17.10
CA SER A 339 -7.73 -8.96 -16.42
C SER A 339 -6.51 -9.30 -17.28
N ARG A 340 -5.38 -9.61 -16.62
CA ARG A 340 -4.07 -9.92 -17.24
C ARG A 340 -3.31 -11.02 -16.50
N VAL A 341 -2.92 -12.07 -17.22
CA VAL A 341 -1.94 -13.06 -16.74
C VAL A 341 -0.67 -12.98 -17.56
N ALA A 342 0.44 -12.57 -16.92
CA ALA A 342 1.78 -12.58 -17.51
C ALA A 342 2.76 -13.43 -16.68
N THR A 343 3.31 -14.50 -17.27
CA THR A 343 4.12 -15.49 -16.53
C THR A 343 4.97 -16.39 -17.46
N MET A 344 5.91 -17.15 -16.89
CA MET A 344 6.76 -18.11 -17.61
C MET A 344 6.15 -19.51 -17.58
N LEU A 345 5.87 -20.08 -18.76
CA LEU A 345 5.30 -21.41 -18.89
C LEU A 345 6.39 -22.45 -19.14
N MET A 346 6.47 -23.45 -18.26
CA MET A 346 7.31 -24.63 -18.44
C MET A 346 6.52 -25.72 -19.18
N PRO A 347 7.16 -26.64 -19.93
CA PRO A 347 6.47 -27.64 -20.75
C PRO A 347 5.35 -28.40 -20.02
N GLY A 348 4.21 -28.61 -20.68
CA GLY A 348 3.00 -29.20 -20.12
C GLY A 348 1.70 -28.73 -20.78
N LYS A 349 0.55 -29.23 -20.32
CA LYS A 349 -0.77 -28.80 -20.78
C LYS A 349 -1.27 -27.64 -19.91
N TYR A 350 -1.86 -26.62 -20.53
CA TYR A 350 -2.39 -25.45 -19.85
C TYR A 350 -3.86 -25.20 -20.21
N TYR A 351 -4.58 -24.59 -19.28
CA TYR A 351 -5.95 -24.11 -19.46
C TYR A 351 -5.98 -22.62 -19.11
N LEU A 352 -6.38 -21.78 -20.07
CA LEU A 352 -6.66 -20.36 -19.83
C LEU A 352 -8.19 -20.22 -19.70
N VAL A 353 -8.63 -19.66 -18.59
CA VAL A 353 -10.03 -19.44 -18.28
C VAL A 353 -10.32 -17.94 -18.28
N VAL A 354 -11.40 -17.56 -18.96
CA VAL A 354 -12.01 -16.23 -18.88
C VAL A 354 -13.30 -16.38 -18.09
N ASP A 355 -13.30 -15.92 -16.84
CA ASP A 355 -14.45 -15.85 -15.95
C ASP A 355 -14.83 -14.36 -15.70
N GLY A 356 -15.85 -14.09 -14.89
CA GLY A 356 -16.23 -12.74 -14.44
C GLY A 356 -16.06 -12.51 -12.95
N PHE A 357 -16.11 -11.25 -12.51
CA PHE A 357 -16.00 -10.88 -11.09
C PHE A 357 -17.15 -11.44 -10.22
N ASP A 358 -18.39 -11.39 -10.73
CA ASP A 358 -19.60 -11.83 -10.03
C ASP A 358 -20.68 -12.43 -10.98
N GLY A 359 -21.81 -12.85 -10.43
CA GLY A 359 -22.92 -13.45 -11.21
C GLY A 359 -23.59 -12.54 -12.24
N ALA A 360 -23.32 -11.23 -12.24
CA ALA A 360 -23.76 -10.27 -13.24
C ALA A 360 -22.66 -9.91 -14.27
N ALA A 361 -21.39 -10.14 -13.93
CA ALA A 361 -20.24 -9.94 -14.80
C ALA A 361 -20.10 -11.05 -15.86
N PHE A 362 -20.78 -10.89 -17.00
CA PHE A 362 -20.61 -11.75 -18.17
C PHE A 362 -20.91 -11.01 -19.48
N GLY A 363 -20.34 -11.48 -20.59
CA GLY A 363 -20.61 -10.94 -21.91
C GLY A 363 -19.56 -11.28 -22.97
N ALA A 364 -19.61 -10.55 -24.08
CA ALA A 364 -18.62 -10.63 -25.15
C ALA A 364 -17.28 -10.01 -24.71
N TYR A 365 -16.18 -10.65 -25.06
CA TYR A 365 -14.83 -10.22 -24.70
C TYR A 365 -13.83 -10.40 -25.85
N THR A 366 -12.73 -9.64 -25.78
CA THR A 366 -11.54 -9.84 -26.62
C THR A 366 -10.39 -10.35 -25.76
N LEU A 367 -9.72 -11.41 -26.20
CA LEU A 367 -8.44 -11.86 -25.65
C LEU A 367 -7.30 -11.41 -26.55
N ASN A 368 -6.34 -10.68 -25.99
CA ASN A 368 -5.06 -10.37 -26.64
C ASN A 368 -3.97 -11.19 -25.93
N ILE A 369 -3.27 -12.06 -26.67
CA ILE A 369 -2.30 -13.00 -26.10
C ILE A 369 -1.00 -12.95 -26.90
N ARG A 370 0.11 -12.76 -26.19
CA ARG A 370 1.46 -12.79 -26.75
C ARG A 370 2.29 -13.88 -26.10
N PHE A 371 2.96 -14.69 -26.92
CA PHE A 371 3.85 -15.76 -26.49
C PHE A 371 5.27 -15.56 -27.05
N ALA A 372 6.27 -15.55 -26.17
CA ALA A 372 7.67 -15.33 -26.52
C ALA A 372 8.60 -16.44 -25.97
N ALA A 373 9.57 -16.87 -26.79
CA ALA A 373 10.47 -17.97 -26.43
C ALA A 373 11.45 -17.55 -25.32
N GLY A 374 11.44 -18.27 -24.19
CA GLY A 374 12.36 -18.05 -23.06
C GLY A 374 12.28 -16.69 -22.36
N CYS A 375 11.25 -15.87 -22.64
CA CYS A 375 11.10 -14.51 -22.14
C CYS A 375 9.62 -14.18 -21.90
N VAL A 376 9.28 -13.53 -20.78
CA VAL A 376 7.90 -13.11 -20.44
C VAL A 376 7.69 -11.69 -20.95
N PRO A 377 6.74 -11.41 -21.86
CA PRO A 377 6.50 -10.06 -22.36
C PRO A 377 6.22 -9.07 -21.20
N GLN A 378 7.00 -8.00 -21.14
CA GLN A 378 6.91 -6.95 -20.12
C GLN A 378 6.18 -5.74 -20.73
N CYS A 379 4.85 -5.82 -20.70
CA CYS A 379 3.94 -4.85 -21.31
C CYS A 379 2.95 -4.25 -20.31
N ASP A 380 3.19 -4.43 -19.02
CA ASP A 380 2.56 -3.74 -17.92
C ASP A 380 2.40 -2.23 -18.21
N GLY A 381 1.23 -1.66 -17.92
CA GLY A 381 0.88 -0.26 -18.20
C GLY A 381 0.79 0.16 -19.69
N ARG A 382 0.98 -0.76 -20.65
CA ARG A 382 0.95 -0.46 -22.10
C ARG A 382 -0.02 -1.38 -22.85
N PHE A 383 -0.86 -0.78 -23.69
CA PHE A 383 -1.87 -1.44 -24.54
C PHE A 383 -1.50 -1.37 -26.04
N CYS A 384 -0.55 -0.50 -26.40
CA CYS A 384 -0.01 -0.43 -27.75
C CYS A 384 1.50 -0.10 -27.76
N GLY A 385 2.19 -0.53 -28.82
CA GLY A 385 3.53 -0.05 -29.16
C GLY A 385 4.62 -0.36 -28.13
N GLY A 386 5.59 0.53 -27.97
CA GLY A 386 6.76 0.29 -27.10
C GLY A 386 7.59 -0.94 -27.52
N THR A 387 8.30 -1.54 -26.56
CA THR A 387 8.90 -2.87 -26.73
C THR A 387 8.51 -3.77 -25.56
N ASP A 388 8.25 -5.04 -25.84
CA ASP A 388 7.88 -6.05 -24.84
C ASP A 388 9.04 -6.60 -23.99
N GLY A 389 10.27 -6.12 -24.21
CA GLY A 389 11.49 -6.70 -23.62
C GLY A 389 11.93 -8.05 -24.21
N CYS A 390 11.13 -8.68 -25.06
CA CYS A 390 11.34 -10.01 -25.64
C CYS A 390 11.49 -10.03 -27.18
N GLY A 391 11.41 -8.86 -27.84
CA GLY A 391 11.69 -8.68 -29.28
C GLY A 391 10.50 -8.27 -30.14
N GLY A 392 9.36 -7.91 -29.54
CA GLY A 392 8.20 -7.32 -30.22
C GLY A 392 7.63 -6.11 -29.48
N THR A 393 6.33 -5.91 -29.60
CA THR A 393 5.61 -4.70 -29.15
C THR A 393 4.40 -5.05 -28.30
N CYS A 394 4.01 -4.14 -27.41
CA CYS A 394 2.91 -4.30 -26.47
C CYS A 394 1.54 -4.01 -27.11
N GLY A 395 1.16 -4.77 -28.13
CA GLY A 395 -0.13 -4.63 -28.82
C GLY A 395 -0.23 -3.50 -29.84
N THR A 396 -1.42 -3.32 -30.40
CA THR A 396 -1.75 -2.38 -31.50
C THR A 396 -3.15 -1.81 -31.32
N CYS A 397 -3.36 -0.56 -31.74
CA CYS A 397 -4.66 0.11 -31.59
C CYS A 397 -5.71 -0.33 -32.63
N PRO A 398 -7.02 -0.19 -32.30
CA PRO A 398 -8.12 -0.34 -33.25
C PRO A 398 -8.06 0.60 -34.46
N GLU A 399 -8.86 0.30 -35.49
CA GLU A 399 -9.01 1.18 -36.65
C GLU A 399 -9.64 2.52 -36.24
N GLY A 400 -9.03 3.63 -36.68
CA GLY A 400 -9.43 4.99 -36.30
C GLY A 400 -8.64 5.55 -35.11
N GLU A 401 -7.71 4.79 -34.52
CA GLU A 401 -6.88 5.22 -33.39
C GLU A 401 -5.38 5.18 -33.71
N MET A 402 -4.58 5.75 -32.82
CA MET A 402 -3.12 5.76 -32.87
C MET A 402 -2.53 5.60 -31.46
N CYS A 403 -1.34 5.01 -31.39
CA CYS A 403 -0.65 4.83 -30.11
C CYS A 403 0.06 6.13 -29.68
N ASN A 404 -0.21 6.59 -28.45
CA ASN A 404 0.49 7.72 -27.85
C ASN A 404 1.82 7.29 -27.20
N THR A 405 2.64 8.25 -26.75
CA THR A 405 3.95 7.99 -26.14
C THR A 405 3.89 7.22 -24.81
N SER A 406 2.72 7.18 -24.17
CA SER A 406 2.46 6.43 -22.93
C SER A 406 1.98 5.01 -23.18
N GLY A 407 1.94 4.56 -24.44
CA GLY A 407 1.50 3.20 -24.80
C GLY A 407 -0.01 2.98 -24.70
N ARG A 408 -0.82 4.05 -24.81
CA ARG A 408 -2.30 3.95 -24.89
C ARG A 408 -2.81 4.43 -26.24
N CYS A 409 -3.95 3.88 -26.64
CA CYS A 409 -4.63 4.26 -27.86
C CYS A 409 -5.45 5.54 -27.67
N VAL A 410 -5.38 6.42 -28.65
CA VAL A 410 -6.12 7.69 -28.71
C VAL A 410 -6.64 7.90 -30.14
N SER A 411 -7.71 8.68 -30.30
CA SER A 411 -8.33 8.95 -31.62
C SER A 411 -7.32 9.42 -32.68
N SER A 412 -7.54 9.07 -33.95
CA SER A 412 -6.65 9.42 -35.07
C SER A 412 -7.41 10.16 -36.19
N PRO A 413 -7.00 11.38 -36.59
CA PRO A 413 -5.90 12.18 -36.03
C PRO A 413 -6.31 12.85 -34.71
N CYS A 414 -5.53 12.64 -33.65
CA CYS A 414 -5.82 13.25 -32.36
C CYS A 414 -5.73 14.77 -32.42
N ARG A 415 -6.63 15.45 -31.71
CA ARG A 415 -6.69 16.92 -31.61
C ARG A 415 -6.68 17.35 -30.15
N PRO A 416 -5.56 17.90 -29.65
CA PRO A 416 -5.47 18.47 -28.30
C PRO A 416 -6.60 19.46 -28.02
N ASP A 417 -7.39 19.23 -26.96
CA ASP A 417 -8.36 20.20 -26.45
C ASP A 417 -7.92 20.78 -25.11
N CYS A 418 -7.55 22.05 -25.17
CA CYS A 418 -7.11 22.85 -24.03
C CYS A 418 -8.01 24.08 -23.81
N HIS A 419 -9.24 24.09 -24.31
CA HIS A 419 -10.09 25.28 -24.24
C HIS A 419 -10.39 25.68 -22.79
N GLY A 420 -9.87 26.85 -22.39
CA GLY A 420 -9.97 27.37 -21.02
C GLY A 420 -9.01 26.74 -19.99
N ARG A 421 -8.25 25.70 -20.37
CA ARG A 421 -7.27 25.04 -19.48
C ARG A 421 -5.94 25.81 -19.47
N LYS A 422 -5.27 25.79 -18.32
CA LYS A 422 -3.87 26.20 -18.12
C LYS A 422 -2.92 25.02 -17.93
N CYS A 423 -3.47 23.84 -17.64
CA CYS A 423 -2.75 22.63 -17.28
C CYS A 423 -3.66 21.41 -17.42
N GLY A 424 -3.07 20.21 -17.29
CA GLY A 424 -3.74 18.92 -17.39
C GLY A 424 -3.49 18.23 -18.73
N ASP A 425 -3.99 17.00 -18.88
CA ASP A 425 -3.94 16.25 -20.14
C ASP A 425 -4.72 16.99 -21.25
N ASP A 426 -4.33 16.78 -22.51
CA ASP A 426 -4.95 17.41 -23.68
C ASP A 426 -5.86 16.48 -24.50
N GLY A 427 -6.06 15.23 -24.05
CA GLY A 427 -6.80 14.18 -24.74
C GLY A 427 -5.96 13.37 -25.73
N CYS A 428 -4.69 13.72 -25.92
CA CYS A 428 -3.79 13.11 -26.89
C CYS A 428 -2.47 12.60 -26.28
N GLY A 429 -2.35 12.61 -24.95
CA GLY A 429 -1.10 12.29 -24.23
C GLY A 429 -0.07 13.44 -24.25
N GLY A 430 -0.48 14.65 -24.66
CA GLY A 430 0.22 15.88 -24.38
C GLY A 430 -0.34 16.57 -23.13
N THR A 431 -0.03 17.85 -22.94
CA THR A 431 -0.60 18.63 -21.83
C THR A 431 -0.94 20.05 -22.24
N CYS A 432 -1.96 20.61 -21.59
CA CYS A 432 -2.43 21.98 -21.77
C CYS A 432 -1.58 23.05 -21.06
N GLY A 433 -0.39 22.68 -20.59
CA GLY A 433 0.53 23.52 -19.83
C GLY A 433 0.87 22.95 -18.46
N THR A 434 1.72 23.67 -17.73
CA THR A 434 2.26 23.29 -16.42
C THR A 434 2.00 24.40 -15.40
N CYS A 435 1.87 24.02 -14.13
CA CYS A 435 1.69 24.97 -13.04
C CYS A 435 3.02 25.57 -12.54
N GLU A 436 2.92 26.70 -11.84
CA GLU A 436 4.05 27.34 -11.14
C GLU A 436 4.41 26.57 -9.86
N ASP A 437 5.63 26.76 -9.35
CA ASP A 437 6.12 26.07 -8.15
C ASP A 437 5.15 26.21 -6.96
N GLY A 438 4.78 25.07 -6.35
CA GLY A 438 3.82 25.01 -5.23
C GLY A 438 2.35 25.04 -5.64
N GLN A 439 2.02 25.09 -6.93
CA GLN A 439 0.66 24.91 -7.45
C GLN A 439 0.51 23.54 -8.13
N LEU A 440 -0.65 22.89 -7.92
CA LEU A 440 -1.02 21.64 -8.59
C LEU A 440 -2.17 21.86 -9.56
N CYS A 441 -2.25 21.03 -10.59
CA CYS A 441 -3.28 21.12 -11.60
C CYS A 441 -4.58 20.45 -11.14
N VAL A 442 -5.66 21.21 -11.01
CA VAL A 442 -6.98 20.70 -10.67
C VAL A 442 -7.66 20.18 -11.93
N VAL A 443 -7.48 18.89 -12.21
CA VAL A 443 -7.83 18.20 -13.46
C VAL A 443 -9.24 18.56 -13.95
N GLU A 444 -10.24 18.60 -13.07
CA GLU A 444 -11.63 18.95 -13.42
C GLU A 444 -11.75 20.30 -14.13
N THR A 445 -10.98 21.29 -13.65
CA THR A 445 -11.04 22.68 -14.10
C THR A 445 -9.90 23.10 -15.04
N GLY A 446 -8.86 22.26 -15.18
CA GLY A 446 -7.62 22.61 -15.88
C GLY A 446 -6.90 23.83 -15.29
N ALA A 447 -7.14 24.16 -14.02
CA ALA A 447 -6.61 25.35 -13.36
C ALA A 447 -5.61 24.99 -12.26
N CYS A 448 -4.50 25.72 -12.21
CA CYS A 448 -3.49 25.61 -11.16
C CYS A 448 -3.99 26.23 -9.85
N LYS A 449 -3.82 25.51 -8.72
CA LYS A 449 -4.17 25.98 -7.38
C LYS A 449 -3.13 25.53 -6.35
N THR A 450 -2.93 26.35 -5.32
CA THR A 450 -2.22 25.96 -4.08
C THR A 450 -3.19 25.23 -3.14
N PHE A 451 -2.74 24.18 -2.47
CA PHE A 451 -3.54 23.43 -1.48
C PHE A 451 -3.01 23.65 -0.06
N PRO A 452 -3.88 23.74 0.97
CA PRO A 452 -3.44 23.83 2.36
C PRO A 452 -2.79 22.53 2.82
N THR A 453 -1.59 22.60 3.39
CA THR A 453 -0.91 21.46 4.01
C THR A 453 -1.43 21.21 5.43
N CYS A 454 -1.89 20.00 5.74
CA CYS A 454 -2.14 19.57 7.11
C CYS A 454 -0.88 18.88 7.69
N ASP A 455 -0.57 19.12 8.96
CA ASP A 455 0.35 18.28 9.73
C ASP A 455 -0.50 17.20 10.41
N HIS A 456 -0.73 16.10 9.70
CA HIS A 456 -1.60 15.01 10.16
C HIS A 456 -1.15 14.37 11.48
N ALA A 457 0.17 14.38 11.75
CA ALA A 457 0.72 13.92 13.01
C ALA A 457 0.44 14.90 14.17
N ARG A 458 0.29 16.20 13.89
CA ARG A 458 0.02 17.26 14.87
C ARG A 458 -1.00 18.26 14.29
N PRO A 459 -2.29 17.91 14.21
CA PRO A 459 -3.28 18.69 13.47
C PRO A 459 -3.54 20.09 14.04
N VAL A 460 -3.80 21.05 13.15
CA VAL A 460 -4.19 22.43 13.47
C VAL A 460 -5.27 22.89 12.48
N CYS A 461 -6.50 23.01 12.97
CA CYS A 461 -7.63 23.47 12.17
C CYS A 461 -7.51 24.98 11.88
N ALA A 462 -7.73 25.36 10.62
CA ALA A 462 -7.55 26.75 10.16
C ALA A 462 -8.50 27.74 10.87
N THR A 463 -9.66 27.27 11.32
CA THR A 463 -10.56 27.95 12.26
C THR A 463 -10.62 27.15 13.56
N PRO A 464 -10.59 27.80 14.75
CA PRO A 464 -10.84 27.12 16.01
C PRO A 464 -12.23 26.46 16.02
N CYS A 465 -12.29 25.18 16.36
CA CYS A 465 -13.53 24.41 16.44
C CYS A 465 -14.41 24.87 17.62
N SER A 466 -15.71 24.61 17.56
CA SER A 466 -16.64 25.02 18.63
C SER A 466 -16.50 24.16 19.90
N SER A 467 -17.20 24.55 20.96
CA SER A 467 -17.09 23.89 22.28
C SER A 467 -17.67 22.46 22.36
N ASN A 468 -18.17 21.90 21.26
CA ASN A 468 -18.60 20.49 21.15
C ASN A 468 -17.92 19.78 19.96
N GLU A 469 -16.83 20.35 19.46
CA GLU A 469 -16.03 19.84 18.34
C GLU A 469 -14.56 19.71 18.76
N PHE A 470 -13.84 18.85 18.06
CA PHE A 470 -12.39 18.71 18.15
C PHE A 470 -11.78 18.89 16.75
N CYS A 471 -10.46 19.00 16.68
CA CYS A 471 -9.74 19.06 15.42
C CYS A 471 -9.17 17.68 15.08
N GLY A 472 -9.64 17.08 13.99
CA GLY A 472 -9.17 15.77 13.51
C GLY A 472 -7.79 15.86 12.83
N THR A 473 -7.17 14.71 12.60
CA THR A 473 -5.89 14.57 11.89
C THR A 473 -5.96 15.03 10.44
N ASP A 474 -7.12 15.11 9.82
CA ASP A 474 -7.33 15.73 8.51
C ASP A 474 -7.29 17.29 8.51
N CYS A 475 -7.13 17.89 9.70
CA CYS A 475 -7.21 19.32 10.00
C CYS A 475 -8.61 19.97 9.83
N GLN A 476 -9.69 19.18 9.91
CA GLN A 476 -11.09 19.67 9.96
C GLN A 476 -11.70 19.54 11.37
N CYS A 477 -12.79 20.29 11.60
CA CYS A 477 -13.50 20.31 12.87
C CYS A 477 -14.63 19.29 12.86
N HIS A 478 -14.47 18.20 13.61
CA HIS A 478 -15.46 17.14 13.77
C HIS A 478 -16.21 17.29 15.10
N ARG A 479 -17.47 16.86 15.14
CA ARG A 479 -18.25 16.84 16.37
C ARG A 479 -17.73 15.74 17.31
N ARG A 480 -17.81 15.98 18.62
CA ARG A 480 -17.43 14.99 19.68
C ARG A 480 -18.04 13.58 19.51
N ARG A 481 -19.19 13.48 18.83
CA ARG A 481 -19.93 12.23 18.57
C ARG A 481 -20.31 12.14 17.09
N GLU A 482 -19.34 12.45 16.24
CA GLU A 482 -19.45 12.17 14.82
C GLU A 482 -19.08 10.69 14.62
N PRO A 483 -19.95 9.86 14.00
CA PRO A 483 -19.55 8.52 13.60
C PRO A 483 -18.34 8.60 12.66
N MET A 484 -17.35 7.73 12.86
CA MET A 484 -16.08 7.75 12.12
C MET A 484 -15.73 6.36 11.55
N ALA A 485 -14.82 6.33 10.60
CA ALA A 485 -14.24 5.09 10.09
C ALA A 485 -13.24 4.52 11.10
N ASP A 486 -12.92 3.23 10.98
CA ASP A 486 -11.90 2.56 11.79
C ASP A 486 -11.29 1.43 10.96
N LEU A 487 -10.05 1.61 10.49
CA LEU A 487 -9.40 0.70 9.55
C LEU A 487 -8.52 -0.34 10.25
N VAL A 488 -8.92 -1.60 10.13
CA VAL A 488 -8.15 -2.74 10.62
C VAL A 488 -7.71 -3.65 9.48
N VAL A 489 -6.52 -4.26 9.60
CA VAL A 489 -5.99 -5.19 8.60
C VAL A 489 -6.40 -6.61 8.96
N ASP A 490 -7.00 -7.37 8.03
CA ASP A 490 -7.27 -8.78 8.29
C ASP A 490 -5.97 -9.58 8.45
N ARG A 491 -5.68 -9.91 9.70
CA ARG A 491 -4.50 -10.64 10.13
C ARG A 491 -4.47 -12.07 9.60
N ALA A 492 -5.62 -12.72 9.51
CA ALA A 492 -5.71 -14.13 9.10
C ALA A 492 -5.41 -14.27 7.61
N ARG A 493 -5.98 -13.40 6.77
CA ARG A 493 -5.69 -13.33 5.34
C ARG A 493 -4.23 -12.97 5.08
N LEU A 494 -3.71 -11.92 5.73
CA LEU A 494 -2.31 -11.52 5.58
C LEU A 494 -1.34 -12.67 5.90
N GLN A 495 -1.64 -13.49 6.92
CA GLN A 495 -0.80 -14.63 7.27
C GLN A 495 -0.97 -15.84 6.31
N ASN A 496 -2.21 -16.13 5.89
CA ASN A 496 -2.54 -17.33 5.11
C ASN A 496 -2.25 -17.17 3.60
N GLU A 497 -2.24 -15.95 3.08
CA GLU A 497 -2.09 -15.66 1.65
C GLU A 497 -0.68 -15.18 1.25
N ILE A 498 0.34 -15.48 2.06
CA ILE A 498 1.76 -15.27 1.73
C ILE A 498 2.22 -16.24 0.63
N ARG A 499 2.94 -15.72 -0.37
CA ARG A 499 3.54 -16.50 -1.47
C ARG A 499 4.94 -15.98 -1.83
N PHE A 500 5.80 -16.86 -2.33
CA PHE A 500 7.11 -16.51 -2.89
C PHE A 500 7.10 -16.65 -4.41
N ASP A 501 7.57 -15.63 -5.11
CA ASP A 501 7.57 -15.54 -6.57
C ASP A 501 8.95 -15.10 -7.08
N THR A 502 9.22 -15.28 -8.38
CA THR A 502 10.47 -14.86 -9.03
C THR A 502 10.20 -14.35 -10.44
N MET A 503 10.25 -13.03 -10.61
CA MET A 503 9.91 -12.31 -11.84
C MET A 503 11.16 -11.66 -12.45
N ASN A 504 11.29 -11.63 -13.78
CA ASN A 504 12.39 -10.95 -14.47
C ASN A 504 11.95 -9.58 -15.00
N ILE A 505 12.38 -8.52 -14.31
CA ILE A 505 11.90 -7.16 -14.52
C ILE A 505 12.74 -6.42 -15.58
N SER A 506 12.09 -5.85 -16.60
CA SER A 506 12.74 -5.01 -17.61
C SER A 506 12.99 -3.57 -17.10
N PRO A 507 13.89 -2.79 -17.74
CA PRO A 507 14.06 -1.37 -17.42
C PRO A 507 12.82 -0.50 -17.72
N ASP A 508 11.93 -1.00 -18.59
CA ASP A 508 10.71 -0.32 -19.07
C ASP A 508 9.45 -0.69 -18.27
N SER A 509 9.57 -1.61 -17.31
CA SER A 509 8.47 -2.15 -16.50
C SER A 509 7.96 -1.15 -15.46
N CYS A 510 6.66 -1.21 -15.22
CA CYS A 510 5.92 -0.47 -14.20
C CYS A 510 6.35 -0.83 -12.78
N ALA A 511 6.83 -2.05 -12.54
CA ALA A 511 7.44 -2.41 -11.26
C ALA A 511 8.70 -1.56 -10.95
N ILE A 512 9.38 -1.02 -11.97
CA ILE A 512 10.46 -0.02 -11.80
C ILE A 512 9.87 1.39 -11.70
N ALA A 513 8.92 1.76 -12.58
CA ALA A 513 8.37 3.10 -12.64
C ALA A 513 7.59 3.49 -11.36
N GLU A 514 6.91 2.54 -10.73
CA GLU A 514 6.23 2.67 -9.44
C GLU A 514 7.11 2.32 -8.22
N ALA A 515 8.39 2.01 -8.45
CA ALA A 515 9.36 1.58 -7.43
C ALA A 515 8.98 0.31 -6.62
N CYS A 516 8.06 -0.52 -7.13
CA CYS A 516 7.65 -1.78 -6.52
C CYS A 516 8.79 -2.82 -6.44
N VAL A 517 9.86 -2.67 -7.22
CA VAL A 517 11.11 -3.43 -7.08
C VAL A 517 12.33 -2.52 -7.02
N ARG A 518 13.40 -3.02 -6.39
CA ARG A 518 14.64 -2.28 -6.09
C ARG A 518 15.68 -2.36 -7.22
N GLY A 519 15.30 -2.82 -8.41
CA GLY A 519 16.18 -2.96 -9.57
C GLY A 519 15.62 -3.92 -10.62
N THR A 520 16.28 -3.97 -11.78
CA THR A 520 15.91 -4.81 -12.92
C THR A 520 16.50 -6.23 -12.83
N GLY A 521 16.18 -7.06 -13.83
CA GLY A 521 16.60 -8.46 -13.91
C GLY A 521 15.76 -9.37 -13.01
N LEU A 522 16.28 -10.55 -12.70
CA LEU A 522 15.58 -11.55 -11.89
C LEU A 522 15.45 -11.07 -10.44
N ARG A 523 14.20 -10.86 -9.99
CA ARG A 523 13.83 -10.43 -8.63
C ARG A 523 13.14 -11.56 -7.88
N ARG A 524 13.42 -11.69 -6.59
CA ARG A 524 12.70 -12.56 -5.66
C ARG A 524 11.67 -11.73 -4.91
N LEU A 525 10.40 -12.12 -5.01
CA LEU A 525 9.27 -11.35 -4.47
C LEU A 525 8.59 -12.12 -3.33
N LEU A 526 8.24 -11.41 -2.26
CA LEU A 526 7.35 -11.85 -1.20
C LEU A 526 5.98 -11.20 -1.47
N ARG A 527 5.05 -11.98 -2.04
CA ARG A 527 3.66 -11.58 -2.30
C ARG A 527 2.79 -11.89 -1.09
N PHE A 528 1.78 -11.07 -0.83
CA PHE A 528 0.86 -11.22 0.30
C PHE A 528 -0.42 -10.41 0.06
N SER A 529 -1.55 -10.88 0.55
CA SER A 529 -2.82 -10.16 0.43
C SER A 529 -2.99 -9.18 1.59
N VAL A 530 -3.55 -7.99 1.33
CA VAL A 530 -3.92 -7.00 2.35
C VAL A 530 -5.40 -6.73 2.21
N GLU A 531 -6.17 -7.01 3.26
CA GLU A 531 -7.57 -6.59 3.36
C GLU A 531 -7.66 -5.51 4.44
N ALA A 532 -8.07 -4.30 4.07
CA ALA A 532 -8.30 -3.17 4.96
C ALA A 532 -9.81 -3.05 5.23
N VAL A 533 -10.25 -3.55 6.37
CA VAL A 533 -11.65 -3.56 6.81
C VAL A 533 -11.98 -2.25 7.51
N ASN A 534 -12.99 -1.53 7.04
CA ASN A 534 -13.58 -0.44 7.80
C ASN A 534 -14.62 -1.01 8.77
N GLN A 535 -14.21 -1.22 10.01
CA GLN A 535 -15.10 -1.66 11.10
C GLN A 535 -15.81 -0.50 11.81
N GLY A 536 -15.51 0.74 11.45
CA GLY A 536 -16.09 1.92 12.06
C GLY A 536 -17.53 2.20 11.64
N GLN A 537 -18.17 3.09 12.38
CA GLN A 537 -19.58 3.49 12.24
C GLN A 537 -19.86 4.38 11.01
N ALA A 538 -18.82 4.92 10.37
CA ALA A 538 -18.97 5.74 9.17
C ALA A 538 -18.15 5.23 7.98
N THR A 539 -18.62 5.60 6.79
CA THR A 539 -17.91 5.39 5.53
C THR A 539 -16.68 6.29 5.46
N LEU A 540 -15.50 5.72 5.24
CA LEU A 540 -14.32 6.48 4.85
C LEU A 540 -14.54 7.00 3.43
N THR A 541 -14.35 8.31 3.22
CA THR A 541 -14.53 8.93 1.89
C THR A 541 -13.27 9.65 1.44
N VAL A 542 -12.85 9.39 0.20
CA VAL A 542 -11.65 10.00 -0.37
C VAL A 542 -12.07 11.17 -1.28
N PRO A 543 -11.57 12.39 -1.05
CA PRO A 543 -11.87 13.51 -1.95
C PRO A 543 -11.34 13.22 -3.36
N GLN A 544 -12.18 13.29 -4.40
CA GLN A 544 -11.81 12.89 -5.76
C GLN A 544 -10.57 13.63 -6.28
N ALA A 545 -9.60 12.88 -6.85
CA ALA A 545 -8.30 13.38 -7.32
C ALA A 545 -8.40 14.58 -8.28
N LYS A 546 -9.46 14.64 -9.10
CA LYS A 546 -9.72 15.77 -10.00
C LYS A 546 -10.00 17.10 -9.29
N THR A 547 -10.28 17.08 -7.98
CA THR A 547 -10.54 18.24 -7.10
C THR A 547 -9.45 18.46 -6.04
N ARG A 548 -8.88 17.37 -5.49
CA ARG A 548 -7.80 17.35 -4.49
C ARG A 548 -6.54 16.60 -5.01
N PRO A 549 -5.90 17.08 -6.09
CA PRO A 549 -4.71 16.43 -6.67
C PRO A 549 -3.48 16.44 -5.74
N ASP A 550 -3.54 17.16 -4.61
CA ASP A 550 -2.54 17.16 -3.55
C ASP A 550 -2.49 15.85 -2.74
N LEU A 551 -3.58 15.09 -2.71
CA LEU A 551 -3.68 13.82 -1.97
C LEU A 551 -3.28 12.59 -2.80
N PHE A 552 -2.93 12.75 -4.08
CA PHE A 552 -2.75 11.65 -5.02
C PHE A 552 -1.46 11.74 -5.82
N GLN A 553 -1.00 10.60 -6.32
CA GLN A 553 0.02 10.49 -7.35
C GLN A 553 -0.61 9.86 -8.60
N PHE A 554 -0.55 10.56 -9.73
CA PHE A 554 -0.81 9.93 -11.02
C PHE A 554 0.33 8.97 -11.32
N SER A 555 0.02 7.76 -11.77
CA SER A 555 1.03 6.82 -12.23
C SER A 555 1.06 6.73 -13.76
N PRO A 556 2.23 6.99 -14.38
CA PRO A 556 2.56 6.66 -15.76
C PRO A 556 1.85 5.43 -16.32
N CYS A 557 2.19 4.30 -15.73
CA CYS A 557 1.57 3.01 -16.00
C CYS A 557 0.12 2.96 -15.52
N HIS A 558 -0.10 3.48 -14.31
CA HIS A 558 -1.37 3.70 -13.63
C HIS A 558 -2.55 4.06 -14.55
N GLY A 559 -2.40 5.16 -15.29
CA GLY A 559 -3.51 5.80 -16.01
C GLY A 559 -4.63 6.38 -15.14
N HIS A 560 -4.70 5.98 -13.87
CA HIS A 560 -5.47 6.59 -12.80
C HIS A 560 -4.56 7.19 -11.71
N TYR A 561 -5.21 7.76 -10.69
CA TYR A 561 -4.56 8.37 -9.53
C TYR A 561 -4.57 7.40 -8.34
N HIS A 562 -3.39 7.01 -7.87
CA HIS A 562 -3.25 6.34 -6.56
C HIS A 562 -3.32 7.36 -5.44
N PHE A 563 -3.92 7.00 -4.31
CA PHE A 563 -3.90 7.85 -3.11
C PHE A 563 -2.54 7.75 -2.40
N ASN A 564 -2.02 8.86 -1.89
CA ASN A 564 -0.72 8.91 -1.24
C ASN A 564 -0.78 8.48 0.23
N GLY A 565 -0.40 7.23 0.52
CA GLY A 565 -0.11 6.78 1.90
C GLY A 565 -1.28 6.20 2.67
N PHE A 566 -2.24 5.55 1.99
CA PHE A 566 -3.29 4.78 2.67
C PHE A 566 -2.76 3.46 3.28
N ALA A 567 -1.66 2.89 2.78
CA ALA A 567 -1.02 1.73 3.38
C ALA A 567 0.52 1.82 3.36
N SER A 568 1.18 1.10 4.26
CA SER A 568 2.64 0.89 4.20
C SER A 568 3.01 -0.51 4.68
N TYR A 569 4.07 -1.07 4.10
CA TYR A 569 4.51 -2.44 4.32
C TYR A 569 5.96 -2.47 4.80
N ALA A 570 6.33 -3.44 5.64
CA ALA A 570 7.71 -3.66 6.05
C ALA A 570 8.02 -5.14 6.33
N LEU A 571 9.22 -5.59 5.94
CA LEU A 571 9.82 -6.79 6.51
C LEU A 571 10.71 -6.39 7.69
N LEU A 572 10.51 -7.04 8.84
CA LEU A 572 11.28 -6.87 10.05
C LEU A 572 11.99 -8.17 10.43
N ASP A 573 13.04 -8.07 11.23
CA ASP A 573 13.60 -9.23 11.93
C ASP A 573 12.79 -9.63 13.17
N MET A 574 13.23 -10.69 13.85
CA MET A 574 12.61 -11.18 15.08
C MET A 574 12.82 -10.27 16.30
N GLU A 575 13.65 -9.22 16.17
CA GLU A 575 13.80 -8.16 17.17
C GLU A 575 12.92 -6.93 16.86
N GLY A 576 12.08 -7.00 15.82
CA GLY A 576 11.17 -5.92 15.44
C GLY A 576 11.86 -4.73 14.76
N ARG A 577 13.04 -4.92 14.17
CA ARG A 577 13.74 -3.86 13.41
C ARG A 577 13.42 -4.01 11.93
N VAL A 578 13.05 -2.92 11.26
CA VAL A 578 12.80 -2.91 9.81
C VAL A 578 14.08 -3.24 9.03
N ILE A 579 14.03 -4.33 8.26
CA ILE A 579 15.09 -4.80 7.36
C ILE A 579 14.84 -4.30 5.93
N LEU A 580 13.58 -4.24 5.52
CA LEU A 580 13.14 -3.81 4.20
C LEU A 580 11.83 -3.01 4.34
N PRO A 581 11.84 -1.68 4.18
CA PRO A 581 10.60 -0.94 3.96
C PRO A 581 10.07 -1.25 2.55
N GLY A 582 8.76 -1.37 2.43
CA GLY A 582 8.06 -1.31 1.15
C GLY A 582 8.11 0.09 0.55
N GLN A 583 7.90 0.18 -0.76
CA GLN A 583 7.93 1.46 -1.49
C GLN A 583 6.57 1.83 -2.11
N LYS A 584 5.63 0.87 -2.19
CA LYS A 584 4.23 1.15 -2.56
C LYS A 584 3.44 1.65 -1.35
N LEU A 585 2.59 2.65 -1.58
CA LEU A 585 1.89 3.42 -0.54
C LEU A 585 0.35 3.33 -0.58
N ALA A 586 -0.22 2.75 -1.65
CA ALA A 586 -1.59 2.25 -1.84
C ALA A 586 -1.86 2.02 -3.35
N TYR A 587 -3.11 1.67 -3.71
CA TYR A 587 -3.68 1.79 -5.05
C TYR A 587 -4.85 2.79 -4.99
N CYS A 588 -6.07 2.35 -5.32
CA CYS A 588 -7.33 3.07 -5.11
C CYS A 588 -8.09 2.41 -3.93
N MET A 589 -8.85 3.18 -3.14
CA MET A 589 -9.68 2.62 -2.06
C MET A 589 -11.10 2.34 -2.56
N GLU A 590 -11.56 1.10 -2.45
CA GLU A 590 -12.90 0.71 -2.91
C GLU A 590 -13.60 -0.36 -2.06
N ASP A 591 -14.89 -0.57 -2.32
CA ASP A 591 -15.74 -1.54 -1.63
C ASP A 591 -15.58 -2.94 -2.27
N THR A 592 -14.45 -3.63 -2.03
CA THR A 592 -14.19 -4.95 -2.64
C THR A 592 -15.01 -6.09 -2.03
N ILE A 593 -15.12 -6.14 -0.69
CA ILE A 593 -15.74 -7.25 0.05
C ILE A 593 -16.65 -6.70 1.15
N GLN A 594 -17.83 -7.31 1.30
CA GLN A 594 -18.74 -7.09 2.43
C GLN A 594 -18.22 -7.85 3.68
N ALA A 595 -17.22 -7.29 4.35
CA ALA A 595 -16.52 -7.92 5.48
C ALA A 595 -17.42 -8.19 6.71
N ARG A 596 -18.46 -7.38 6.93
CA ARG A 596 -19.39 -7.50 8.07
C ARG A 596 -20.84 -7.64 7.61
N VAL A 597 -21.71 -8.17 8.48
CA VAL A 597 -23.10 -8.48 8.11
C VAL A 597 -24.05 -7.93 9.18
N GLY A 598 -24.74 -6.83 8.87
CA GLY A 598 -25.66 -6.16 9.79
C GLY A 598 -26.81 -5.47 9.07
N PRO A 599 -27.80 -4.93 9.80
CA PRO A 599 -28.90 -4.16 9.21
C PRO A 599 -28.46 -2.78 8.72
N ASN A 600 -27.37 -2.23 9.28
CA ASN A 600 -26.79 -0.93 8.90
C ASN A 600 -25.63 -1.04 7.89
N VAL A 601 -25.11 -2.25 7.63
CA VAL A 601 -24.12 -2.52 6.58
C VAL A 601 -24.81 -2.57 5.21
N ALA A 602 -24.23 -1.97 4.18
CA ALA A 602 -24.78 -2.01 2.83
C ALA A 602 -24.54 -3.36 2.13
N CYS A 603 -25.36 -3.69 1.13
CA CYS A 603 -25.32 -4.96 0.38
C CYS A 603 -24.63 -4.88 -0.98
N THR A 604 -24.28 -3.69 -1.44
CA THR A 604 -23.77 -3.45 -2.80
C THR A 604 -22.63 -2.46 -2.72
N LYS A 605 -21.52 -2.74 -3.44
CA LYS A 605 -20.40 -1.80 -3.57
C LYS A 605 -20.86 -0.44 -4.11
N LYS A 606 -20.24 0.63 -3.62
CA LYS A 606 -20.56 2.03 -3.96
C LYS A 606 -19.33 2.84 -4.32
N TYR A 607 -18.18 2.49 -3.74
CA TYR A 607 -16.88 3.06 -4.05
C TYR A 607 -16.10 2.13 -4.98
N ASP A 608 -15.31 2.75 -5.84
CA ASP A 608 -14.53 2.17 -6.94
C ASP A 608 -13.28 3.05 -7.19
N CYS A 609 -12.39 2.68 -8.12
CA CYS A 609 -11.20 3.48 -8.40
C CYS A 609 -11.46 4.94 -8.89
N GLU A 610 -12.62 5.28 -9.46
CA GLU A 610 -12.97 6.66 -9.85
C GLU A 610 -13.57 7.46 -8.67
N ASN A 611 -14.40 6.79 -7.87
CA ASN A 611 -15.10 7.30 -6.71
C ASN A 611 -14.64 6.52 -5.47
N GLN A 612 -13.52 6.92 -4.87
CA GLN A 612 -12.82 6.14 -3.85
C GLN A 612 -13.35 6.35 -2.41
N GLY A 613 -13.32 5.28 -1.61
CA GLY A 613 -13.82 5.21 -0.24
C GLY A 613 -14.05 3.76 0.21
N ILE A 614 -14.38 3.56 1.49
CA ILE A 614 -14.70 2.24 2.05
C ILE A 614 -15.89 2.38 3.00
N GLN A 615 -16.99 1.69 2.70
CA GLN A 615 -18.20 1.71 3.53
C GLN A 615 -17.99 1.07 4.91
N ALA A 616 -18.78 1.51 5.89
CA ALA A 616 -18.88 0.85 7.18
C ALA A 616 -19.30 -0.63 6.97
N GLY A 617 -18.51 -1.56 7.50
CA GLY A 617 -18.70 -3.01 7.31
C GLY A 617 -18.22 -3.58 5.97
N TRP A 618 -17.51 -2.79 5.16
CA TRP A 618 -16.86 -3.22 3.92
C TRP A 618 -15.33 -3.16 4.05
N SER A 619 -14.64 -3.76 3.08
CA SER A 619 -13.17 -3.81 3.03
C SER A 619 -12.60 -3.62 1.63
N ASP A 620 -11.37 -3.13 1.59
CA ASP A 620 -10.53 -2.98 0.40
C ASP A 620 -9.46 -4.10 0.39
N LEU A 621 -9.52 -5.01 -0.59
CA LEU A 621 -8.66 -6.19 -0.73
C LEU A 621 -7.69 -6.06 -1.91
N TYR A 622 -6.42 -5.84 -1.60
CA TYR A 622 -5.32 -6.07 -2.54
C TYR A 622 -4.81 -7.51 -2.42
N GLY A 623 -5.32 -8.40 -3.26
CA GLY A 623 -4.93 -9.81 -3.30
C GLY A 623 -3.49 -10.05 -3.78
N ASN A 624 -2.81 -11.08 -3.25
CA ASN A 624 -1.38 -11.39 -3.49
C ASN A 624 -0.96 -11.55 -4.98
N ALA A 625 -1.91 -11.71 -5.88
CA ALA A 625 -1.66 -11.87 -7.31
C ALA A 625 -1.51 -10.53 -8.04
N LEU A 626 -2.10 -9.45 -7.52
CA LEU A 626 -2.09 -8.10 -8.09
C LEU A 626 -0.66 -7.60 -8.37
N ASP A 627 -0.46 -6.94 -9.51
CA ASP A 627 0.86 -6.41 -9.87
C ASP A 627 1.26 -5.27 -8.92
N CYS A 628 2.51 -5.31 -8.46
CA CYS A 628 3.08 -4.56 -7.33
C CYS A 628 2.68 -5.01 -5.91
N GLN A 629 1.86 -6.06 -5.72
CA GLN A 629 1.43 -6.49 -4.39
C GLN A 629 2.45 -7.41 -3.69
N TRP A 630 3.64 -6.85 -3.41
CA TRP A 630 4.78 -7.57 -2.87
C TRP A 630 5.84 -6.70 -2.17
N LEU A 631 6.77 -7.36 -1.49
CA LEU A 631 8.09 -6.82 -1.13
C LEU A 631 9.19 -7.49 -1.98
N ASP A 632 10.07 -6.69 -2.58
CA ASP A 632 11.28 -7.18 -3.25
C ASP A 632 12.35 -7.61 -2.25
N ILE A 633 12.37 -8.91 -1.96
CA ILE A 633 13.29 -9.57 -1.02
C ILE A 633 14.58 -10.08 -1.71
N THR A 634 14.92 -9.55 -2.90
CA THR A 634 16.14 -9.97 -3.61
C THR A 634 17.40 -9.66 -2.80
N GLY A 635 18.12 -10.71 -2.38
CA GLY A 635 19.31 -10.61 -1.55
C GLY A 635 19.05 -10.68 -0.04
N ILE A 636 17.79 -10.81 0.40
CA ILE A 636 17.46 -11.18 1.78
C ILE A 636 17.77 -12.68 1.97
N PRO A 637 18.53 -13.09 3.00
CA PRO A 637 18.78 -14.50 3.27
C PRO A 637 17.52 -15.30 3.65
N SER A 638 17.59 -16.62 3.49
CA SER A 638 16.63 -17.55 4.09
C SER A 638 16.67 -17.43 5.62
N GLY A 639 15.50 -17.41 6.28
CA GLY A 639 15.41 -17.22 7.72
C GLY A 639 14.02 -16.81 8.22
N ARG A 640 13.95 -16.47 9.51
CA ARG A 640 12.72 -15.99 10.17
C ARG A 640 12.66 -14.48 10.23
N TYR A 641 11.55 -13.97 9.76
CA TYR A 641 11.24 -12.55 9.67
C TYR A 641 9.77 -12.32 10.06
N GLN A 642 9.37 -11.06 10.10
CA GLN A 642 8.00 -10.63 10.33
C GLN A 642 7.57 -9.70 9.20
N LEU A 643 6.37 -9.89 8.67
CA LEU A 643 5.73 -8.99 7.71
C LEU A 643 4.76 -8.08 8.48
N GLN A 644 4.97 -6.78 8.39
CA GLN A 644 4.09 -5.76 8.97
C GLN A 644 3.37 -5.01 7.87
N VAL A 645 2.10 -4.72 8.13
CA VAL A 645 1.24 -3.86 7.33
C VAL A 645 0.62 -2.83 8.25
N SER A 646 0.60 -1.57 7.83
CA SER A 646 -0.08 -0.47 8.51
C SER A 646 -0.99 0.27 7.53
N VAL A 647 -2.25 0.47 7.91
CA VAL A 647 -3.24 1.31 7.19
C VAL A 647 -3.32 2.70 7.80
N ASN A 648 -3.60 3.71 6.97
CA ASN A 648 -3.53 5.13 7.30
C ASN A 648 -2.25 5.53 8.12
N PRO A 649 -1.04 5.04 7.77
CA PRO A 649 0.19 5.19 8.59
C PRO A 649 0.62 6.63 8.87
N VAL A 650 0.13 7.59 8.07
CA VAL A 650 0.39 9.03 8.20
C VAL A 650 -0.80 9.82 8.77
N ARG A 651 -1.91 9.14 9.12
CA ARG A 651 -3.15 9.71 9.67
C ARG A 651 -3.82 10.77 8.79
N THR A 652 -3.82 10.58 7.47
CA THR A 652 -4.48 11.51 6.54
C THR A 652 -6.01 11.51 6.70
N PHE A 653 -6.58 10.40 7.16
CA PHE A 653 -7.97 10.31 7.62
C PHE A 653 -8.04 10.38 9.16
N GLU A 654 -9.13 10.91 9.71
CA GLU A 654 -9.49 10.80 11.13
C GLU A 654 -10.33 9.53 11.33
N GLU A 655 -10.06 8.80 12.41
CA GLU A 655 -10.62 7.47 12.69
C GLU A 655 -11.14 7.34 14.13
N ILE A 656 -11.81 6.24 14.47
CA ILE A 656 -12.20 5.90 15.85
C ILE A 656 -10.93 5.65 16.68
N SER A 657 -10.05 4.79 16.21
CA SER A 657 -8.72 4.50 16.77
C SER A 657 -7.61 4.72 15.75
N PHE A 658 -6.36 4.72 16.22
CA PHE A 658 -5.16 4.60 15.37
C PHE A 658 -4.26 3.44 15.81
N ASP A 659 -4.75 2.58 16.72
CA ASP A 659 -3.96 1.62 17.49
C ASP A 659 -4.01 0.20 16.89
N ASN A 660 -5.13 -0.11 16.26
CA ASN A 660 -5.48 -1.34 15.56
C ASN A 660 -5.09 -1.30 14.06
N ASN A 661 -4.72 -0.13 13.54
CA ASN A 661 -4.20 0.12 12.19
C ASN A 661 -2.95 -0.69 11.79
N VAL A 662 -2.27 -1.38 12.71
CA VAL A 662 -1.00 -2.07 12.45
C VAL A 662 -1.11 -3.55 12.80
N THR A 663 -0.90 -4.43 11.82
CA THR A 663 -0.79 -5.88 12.06
C THR A 663 0.57 -6.40 11.62
N THR A 664 1.08 -7.41 12.34
CA THR A 664 2.41 -8.02 12.07
C THR A 664 2.33 -9.54 12.19
N VAL A 665 2.68 -10.26 11.12
CA VAL A 665 2.59 -11.73 11.00
C VAL A 665 3.98 -12.36 10.78
N PRO A 666 4.23 -13.59 11.26
CA PRO A 666 5.51 -14.27 11.02
C PRO A 666 5.65 -14.74 9.57
N VAL A 667 6.87 -14.73 9.03
CA VAL A 667 7.20 -15.32 7.73
C VAL A 667 8.56 -16.04 7.78
N ASP A 668 8.55 -17.34 7.48
CA ASP A 668 9.74 -18.14 7.20
C ASP A 668 10.10 -17.97 5.70
N ILE A 669 11.20 -17.27 5.39
CA ILE A 669 11.73 -17.10 4.03
C ILE A 669 12.61 -18.33 3.70
N PRO A 670 12.29 -19.14 2.66
CA PRO A 670 13.09 -20.30 2.27
C PRO A 670 14.41 -19.94 1.59
#